data_AF-A0A840IF60-F1
#
_entry.id   AF-A0A840IF60-F1
#
_cell.length_a   1.000
_cell.length_b   1.000
_cell.length_c   1.000
_cell.angle_alpha   90.00
_cell.angle_beta   90.00
_cell.angle_gamma   90.00
#
_symmetry.space_group_name_H-M   'P 1'
#
loop_
_entity.id
_entity.type
_entity.pdbx_description
1 polymer ?
#
loop_
_entity_poly.entity_id
_entity_poly.type
_entity_poly.pdbx_seq_one_letter_code
_entity_poly.pdbx_strand_id
1 'polypeptide(L)'
;MDERWSSVRPVPAAPGARAAAVRAARSALLATGVASALATGAVAAEPGSDGRVYERVSPAQKGTSAAQDIFAVADDGGSINYTLYGAVEGQHSFGVRTPLRASRTATHWWNDAVTPKTRIVSGLDSNKEAVVLATSSDGATALVKTPYALEERDEDEEQDLYLLDISSGEARLVSAAESGHDAAGSKPYMAGVTNDLSVITFRQADPLTPDAPTNGGVYQWRDGAITLVSRNSDDDPVAPAATQQSDQRTSMSSVQTFEVRLPHGGMHNVSDDGSVVFWQATALPTQLGRLFARIDGNTTIAYTTSQRSASGGTPAGTHPTATRFLGAKPDGSAVYFSSTEMLADDATQGGGIYRYTFADGRLSQVTSASIGGTNVAISSAMISGDGTHVYFVSNQRLTADAGTFNGYVWSETGGTRLVAAFGGGAPRIERVGRDGRFALFETAASVNGALTGGNRVVYRYDAQEGELLCASCRPDGSAAETDTLLNIGIVGRNLSDDGEVYFTTADRLVEADVNGVRDVYAFDGHEPLLISSGRGSVNSHYGDSSDDGIDVFFVTREQLADDDIDDLNDVYTARRGGGFPPLPEDPVIPCRGTACVLPAPVPDFATPASELLDGVGNVDEPAIALPSLRLQPIGTAARKRFARTGATVVRVRTTTKAKVNVTLRVRMGGRWVRSARAAKALNKAGTAKVRVALTRRARRALASAGALRVRIEARSSRTTGTVSRGFVLRLSSRAKGAR
;
A
#
# COMPACT_ATOMS: atom_id res chain seq x y z
N MET A 1 -16.22 8.26 52.64
CA MET A 1 -15.13 8.15 53.63
C MET A 1 -14.06 9.16 53.21
N ASP A 2 -14.35 10.46 53.21
CA ASP A 2 -14.79 11.37 54.31
C ASP A 2 -13.55 11.77 55.14
N GLU A 3 -12.96 12.98 55.11
CA GLU A 3 -13.42 14.38 54.87
C GLU A 3 -13.94 15.12 56.14
N ARG A 4 -13.51 16.42 56.28
CA ARG A 4 -13.94 17.54 57.18
C ARG A 4 -13.21 17.67 58.53
N TRP A 5 -12.88 18.85 59.09
CA TRP A 5 -12.86 20.27 58.63
C TRP A 5 -11.41 20.86 58.86
N SER A 6 -11.02 22.10 59.20
CA SER A 6 -11.60 23.47 59.45
C SER A 6 -10.44 24.50 59.55
N SER A 7 -10.57 25.84 59.45
CA SER A 7 -11.50 26.70 58.70
C SER A 7 -11.14 28.22 58.82
N VAL A 8 -10.85 28.89 57.68
CA VAL A 8 -11.23 30.30 57.33
C VAL A 8 -10.62 31.52 58.10
N ARG A 9 -9.69 32.26 57.42
CA ARG A 9 -9.61 33.75 57.14
C ARG A 9 -9.69 34.82 58.29
N PRO A 10 -9.45 36.14 58.05
CA PRO A 10 -8.39 36.87 57.30
C PRO A 10 -7.86 38.13 58.10
N VAL A 11 -7.53 39.26 57.41
CA VAL A 11 -7.26 40.67 57.90
C VAL A 11 -5.79 40.98 58.30
N PRO A 12 -5.22 42.20 58.06
CA PRO A 12 -5.63 43.38 57.26
C PRO A 12 -4.67 43.68 56.07
N ALA A 13 -4.76 44.88 55.45
CA ALA A 13 -3.86 45.37 54.40
C ALA A 13 -3.60 46.90 54.48
N ALA A 14 -2.59 47.39 53.74
CA ALA A 14 -2.25 48.80 53.47
C ALA A 14 -1.70 49.65 54.65
N PRO A 15 -1.02 50.80 54.40
CA PRO A 15 -0.84 51.50 53.12
C PRO A 15 0.63 51.73 52.67
N GLY A 16 0.79 52.07 51.38
CA GLY A 16 2.04 52.50 50.75
C GLY A 16 1.83 52.79 49.26
N ALA A 17 1.36 53.99 48.92
CA ALA A 17 0.73 54.25 47.62
C ALA A 17 1.58 55.10 46.64
N ARG A 18 1.58 54.67 45.38
CA ARG A 18 1.67 55.42 44.10
C ARG A 18 2.00 56.92 44.20
N ALA A 19 3.00 57.39 43.43
CA ALA A 19 2.78 57.81 42.02
C ALA A 19 4.00 58.57 41.42
N ALA A 20 4.50 58.13 40.27
CA ALA A 20 5.32 58.95 39.37
C ALA A 20 5.24 58.39 37.93
N ALA A 21 4.37 58.96 37.09
CA ALA A 21 4.15 58.48 35.72
C ALA A 21 4.05 59.65 34.73
N VAL A 22 5.18 60.11 34.18
CA VAL A 22 5.23 61.16 33.14
C VAL A 22 6.41 60.92 32.18
N ARG A 23 6.15 60.28 31.02
CA ARG A 23 6.73 60.56 29.66
C ARG A 23 6.55 59.38 28.68
N ALA A 24 5.33 59.18 28.19
CA ALA A 24 5.04 58.38 27.00
C ALA A 24 3.65 58.74 26.41
N ALA A 25 3.44 60.01 26.05
CA ALA A 25 2.12 60.50 25.61
C ALA A 25 2.22 61.66 24.60
N ARG A 26 2.46 61.30 23.33
CA ARG A 26 2.25 62.06 22.08
C ARG A 26 2.67 61.11 20.94
N SER A 27 1.82 60.70 19.99
CA SER A 27 0.43 61.10 19.70
C SER A 27 -0.41 59.89 19.28
N ALA A 28 -1.73 59.95 19.47
CA ALA A 28 -2.67 58.93 19.03
C ALA A 28 -3.97 59.58 18.51
N LEU A 29 -4.65 58.88 17.59
CA LEU A 29 -5.94 59.20 16.97
C LEU A 29 -6.00 60.50 16.14
N LEU A 30 -6.19 60.35 14.83
CA LEU A 30 -7.53 60.50 14.23
C LEU A 30 -7.57 59.88 12.81
N ALA A 31 -8.78 59.78 12.25
CA ALA A 31 -9.11 59.26 10.91
C ALA A 31 -8.92 57.74 10.69
N THR A 32 -9.99 56.99 10.99
CA THR A 32 -10.26 55.67 10.42
C THR A 32 -10.36 55.71 8.90
N GLY A 33 -9.67 54.81 8.19
CA GLY A 33 -9.85 54.56 6.76
C GLY A 33 -9.87 53.05 6.49
N VAL A 34 -11.06 52.48 6.25
CA VAL A 34 -11.19 51.05 5.92
C VAL A 34 -10.88 50.85 4.44
N ALA A 35 -9.83 50.09 4.16
CA ALA A 35 -9.52 49.57 2.84
C ALA A 35 -9.15 48.07 2.97
N SER A 36 -10.17 47.22 3.10
CA SER A 36 -10.01 45.77 3.13
C SER A 36 -9.62 45.23 1.76
N ALA A 37 -8.37 45.43 1.36
CA ALA A 37 -7.77 44.71 0.26
C ALA A 37 -7.38 43.30 0.75
N LEU A 38 -8.34 42.37 0.69
CA LEU A 38 -8.05 40.93 0.78
C LEU A 38 -7.28 40.51 -0.48
N ALA A 39 -5.96 40.75 -0.46
CA ALA A 39 -5.05 40.18 -1.43
C ALA A 39 -4.84 38.69 -1.09
N THR A 40 -5.83 37.86 -1.39
CA THR A 40 -5.70 36.40 -1.43
C THR A 40 -4.93 35.99 -2.70
N GLY A 41 -3.69 36.47 -2.81
CA GLY A 41 -2.68 35.77 -3.61
C GLY A 41 -2.08 34.69 -2.73
N ALA A 42 -1.98 33.47 -3.24
CA ALA A 42 -1.06 32.50 -2.65
C ALA A 42 0.33 33.13 -2.69
N VAL A 43 1.02 33.15 -1.55
CA VAL A 43 2.46 33.29 -1.55
C VAL A 43 2.97 31.88 -1.78
N ALA A 44 3.41 31.59 -3.01
CA ALA A 44 4.02 30.31 -3.35
C ALA A 44 5.02 29.92 -2.25
N ALA A 45 4.91 28.70 -1.73
CA ALA A 45 5.70 28.30 -0.59
C ALA A 45 7.20 28.43 -0.91
N GLU A 46 7.93 29.17 -0.07
CA GLU A 46 9.38 29.27 -0.20
C GLU A 46 9.96 27.84 -0.19
N PRO A 47 10.89 27.52 -1.10
CA PRO A 47 11.42 26.16 -1.26
C PRO A 47 12.04 25.61 0.02
N GLY A 48 12.24 24.29 0.05
CA GLY A 48 12.96 23.61 1.13
C GLY A 48 14.31 24.27 1.41
N SER A 49 14.83 24.13 2.63
CA SER A 49 16.02 24.87 3.08
C SER A 49 17.30 24.58 2.27
N ASP A 50 17.32 23.47 1.52
CA ASP A 50 18.37 23.05 0.60
C ASP A 50 18.14 23.47 -0.87
N GLY A 51 17.08 24.23 -1.14
CA GLY A 51 16.70 24.69 -2.49
C GLY A 51 15.80 23.73 -3.28
N ARG A 52 15.27 22.67 -2.66
CA ARG A 52 14.24 21.80 -3.29
C ARG A 52 12.94 22.56 -3.58
N VAL A 53 12.43 22.44 -4.79
CA VAL A 53 11.12 22.99 -5.20
C VAL A 53 10.02 21.98 -4.88
N TYR A 54 8.90 22.46 -4.33
CA TYR A 54 7.71 21.62 -4.13
C TYR A 54 6.95 21.42 -5.44
N GLU A 55 6.65 20.17 -5.76
CA GLU A 55 5.70 19.81 -6.80
C GLU A 55 4.61 18.95 -6.16
N ARG A 56 3.34 19.34 -6.30
CA ARG A 56 2.25 18.46 -5.88
C ARG A 56 2.14 17.29 -6.85
N VAL A 57 2.12 16.10 -6.28
CA VAL A 57 2.07 14.82 -6.98
C VAL A 57 0.64 14.28 -7.07
N SER A 58 -0.20 14.56 -6.08
CA SER A 58 -1.62 14.20 -6.08
C SER A 58 -2.51 15.13 -6.95
N PRO A 59 -3.66 14.64 -7.46
CA PRO A 59 -4.59 15.45 -8.21
C PRO A 59 -5.26 16.57 -7.39
N ALA A 60 -5.33 17.78 -7.95
CA ALA A 60 -6.07 18.91 -7.39
C ALA A 60 -7.53 18.60 -7.05
N GLN A 61 -8.20 17.81 -7.88
CA GLN A 61 -9.64 17.54 -7.78
C GLN A 61 -9.89 16.13 -7.23
N LYS A 62 -9.49 15.93 -5.97
CA LYS A 62 -9.66 14.67 -5.22
C LYS A 62 -10.96 14.58 -4.39
N GLY A 63 -11.73 15.66 -4.34
CA GLY A 63 -13.08 15.71 -3.78
C GLY A 63 -13.08 15.71 -2.24
N THR A 64 -13.33 14.55 -1.63
CA THR A 64 -13.13 14.34 -0.18
C THR A 64 -12.07 13.28 0.11
N SER A 65 -11.26 12.92 -0.90
CA SER A 65 -10.33 11.79 -0.84
C SER A 65 -8.93 12.28 -0.49
N ALA A 66 -8.51 12.11 0.76
CA ALA A 66 -7.20 12.53 1.25
C ALA A 66 -6.10 11.51 0.87
N ALA A 67 -4.89 11.96 0.56
CA ALA A 67 -3.72 11.09 0.45
C ALA A 67 -3.31 10.51 1.82
N GLN A 68 -2.69 9.33 1.84
CA GLN A 68 -2.16 8.79 3.10
C GLN A 68 -0.88 7.99 2.89
N ASP A 69 -0.98 6.82 2.24
CA ASP A 69 0.10 5.84 2.26
C ASP A 69 0.82 5.83 0.90
N ILE A 70 2.08 6.31 0.86
CA ILE A 70 3.01 6.05 -0.25
C ILE A 70 3.55 4.63 -0.07
N PHE A 71 3.57 3.80 -1.12
CA PHE A 71 3.91 2.38 -1.00
C PHE A 71 4.99 1.87 -1.95
N ALA A 72 5.31 2.61 -3.02
CA ALA A 72 6.50 2.38 -3.83
C ALA A 72 6.87 3.64 -4.62
N VAL A 73 8.16 3.90 -4.80
CA VAL A 73 8.69 4.93 -5.71
C VAL A 73 9.67 4.27 -6.67
N ALA A 74 9.65 4.64 -7.95
CA ALA A 74 10.63 4.18 -8.93
C ALA A 74 12.03 4.67 -8.57
N ASP A 75 13.07 3.92 -8.93
CA ASP A 75 14.44 4.21 -8.47
C ASP A 75 14.96 5.59 -8.93
N ASP A 76 14.45 6.09 -10.07
CA ASP A 76 14.72 7.40 -10.66
C ASP A 76 13.84 8.56 -10.12
N GLY A 77 12.91 8.28 -9.20
CA GLY A 77 11.91 9.25 -8.74
C GLY A 77 10.90 9.69 -9.81
N GLY A 78 10.91 9.10 -11.01
CA GLY A 78 10.08 9.52 -12.14
C GLY A 78 8.61 9.09 -12.05
N SER A 79 8.32 8.06 -11.25
CA SER A 79 6.95 7.65 -10.91
C SER A 79 6.82 7.17 -9.46
N ILE A 80 5.65 7.37 -8.86
CA ILE A 80 5.32 6.91 -7.50
C ILE A 80 4.00 6.16 -7.48
N ASN A 81 3.80 5.33 -6.47
CA ASN A 81 2.54 4.64 -6.21
C ASN A 81 2.10 4.90 -4.76
N TYR A 82 0.87 5.38 -4.60
CA TYR A 82 0.34 5.86 -3.32
C TYR A 82 -1.18 5.67 -3.22
N THR A 83 -1.74 5.84 -2.02
CA THR A 83 -3.18 5.62 -1.74
C THR A 83 -3.92 6.92 -1.41
N LEU A 84 -5.07 7.13 -2.07
CA LEU A 84 -6.13 8.04 -1.62
C LEU A 84 -7.18 7.30 -0.78
N TYR A 85 -7.69 7.94 0.27
CA TYR A 85 -8.81 7.46 1.09
C TYR A 85 -10.14 8.00 0.57
N GLY A 86 -10.69 7.35 -0.46
CA GLY A 86 -11.92 7.74 -1.12
C GLY A 86 -11.92 7.36 -2.60
N ALA A 87 -12.90 7.85 -3.35
CA ALA A 87 -13.02 7.62 -4.79
C ALA A 87 -12.79 8.92 -5.57
N VAL A 88 -11.97 8.84 -6.62
CA VAL A 88 -11.73 9.94 -7.58
C VAL A 88 -12.37 9.65 -8.94
N GLU A 89 -12.48 10.66 -9.79
CA GLU A 89 -13.11 10.51 -11.11
C GLU A 89 -12.36 9.48 -11.98
N GLY A 90 -13.10 8.74 -12.82
CA GLY A 90 -12.56 7.69 -13.67
C GLY A 90 -12.40 6.30 -13.01
N GLN A 91 -12.45 6.21 -11.67
CA GLN A 91 -12.41 4.96 -10.91
C GLN A 91 -13.74 4.19 -10.94
N HIS A 92 -13.68 2.87 -10.72
CA HIS A 92 -14.86 1.98 -10.75
C HIS A 92 -15.00 1.02 -9.55
N SER A 93 -13.98 0.92 -8.70
CA SER A 93 -14.05 0.17 -7.44
C SER A 93 -14.69 1.02 -6.32
N PHE A 94 -15.20 0.36 -5.27
CA PHE A 94 -15.64 1.01 -4.04
C PHE A 94 -14.93 0.36 -2.84
N GLY A 95 -13.62 0.59 -2.75
CA GLY A 95 -12.86 0.41 -1.51
C GLY A 95 -12.91 1.67 -0.66
N VAL A 96 -12.43 1.58 0.58
CA VAL A 96 -12.02 2.73 1.41
C VAL A 96 -10.77 3.38 0.79
N ARG A 97 -9.94 2.58 0.12
CA ARG A 97 -8.67 2.95 -0.50
C ARG A 97 -8.76 2.92 -2.02
N THR A 98 -8.11 3.88 -2.67
CA THR A 98 -7.85 3.91 -4.12
C THR A 98 -6.33 4.04 -4.33
N PRO A 99 -5.63 3.02 -4.85
CA PRO A 99 -4.24 3.14 -5.23
C PRO A 99 -4.10 3.85 -6.58
N LEU A 100 -3.20 4.83 -6.64
CA LEU A 100 -2.85 5.62 -7.81
C LEU A 100 -1.36 5.51 -8.10
N ARG A 101 -1.01 5.55 -9.39
CA ARG A 101 0.36 5.78 -9.85
C ARG A 101 0.45 7.21 -10.35
N ALA A 102 1.32 8.01 -9.77
CA ALA A 102 1.69 9.29 -10.35
C ALA A 102 2.95 9.14 -11.22
N SER A 103 3.09 9.92 -12.28
CA SER A 103 4.28 9.95 -13.14
C SER A 103 4.59 11.38 -13.57
N ARG A 104 5.85 11.79 -13.45
CA ARG A 104 6.27 13.17 -13.71
C ARG A 104 6.30 13.44 -15.21
N THR A 105 5.63 14.50 -15.65
CA THR A 105 5.68 14.98 -17.04
C THR A 105 6.54 16.23 -17.16
N ALA A 106 6.56 16.87 -18.33
CA ALA A 106 7.22 18.16 -18.52
C ALA A 106 6.49 19.35 -17.88
N THR A 107 5.24 19.20 -17.42
CA THR A 107 4.40 20.32 -16.93
C THR A 107 3.57 20.05 -15.67
N HIS A 108 3.43 18.79 -15.25
CA HIS A 108 2.63 18.36 -14.09
C HIS A 108 2.92 16.90 -13.73
N TRP A 109 2.39 16.42 -12.61
CA TRP A 109 2.31 14.99 -12.30
C TRP A 109 1.01 14.38 -12.86
N TRP A 110 1.13 13.47 -13.83
CA TRP A 110 0.00 12.70 -14.35
C TRP A 110 -0.36 11.58 -13.36
N ASN A 111 -1.64 11.21 -13.24
CA ASN A 111 -2.12 10.25 -12.24
C ASN A 111 -3.06 9.18 -12.84
N ASP A 112 -2.67 7.92 -12.75
CA ASP A 112 -3.38 6.74 -13.27
C ASP A 112 -3.90 5.83 -12.16
N ALA A 113 -4.93 5.04 -12.48
CA ALA A 113 -5.54 4.06 -11.60
C ALA A 113 -4.75 2.73 -11.59
N VAL A 114 -4.19 2.33 -10.43
CA VAL A 114 -3.47 1.03 -10.28
C VAL A 114 -4.44 -0.16 -10.11
N THR A 115 -5.76 0.09 -10.14
CA THR A 115 -6.77 -0.98 -10.09
C THR A 115 -7.71 -0.87 -11.29
N PRO A 116 -7.90 -1.96 -12.07
CA PRO A 116 -8.77 -1.95 -13.25
C PRO A 116 -10.25 -1.88 -12.86
N LYS A 117 -11.11 -1.79 -13.89
CA LYS A 117 -12.49 -1.32 -13.75
C LYS A 117 -13.47 -2.40 -13.25
N THR A 118 -13.44 -2.66 -11.95
CA THR A 118 -14.31 -3.62 -11.24
C THR A 118 -15.77 -3.14 -11.13
N ARG A 119 -16.58 -3.82 -10.29
CA ARG A 119 -17.98 -3.43 -10.02
C ARG A 119 -18.10 -2.87 -8.62
N ILE A 120 -18.85 -1.78 -8.46
CA ILE A 120 -19.31 -1.26 -7.16
C ILE A 120 -19.98 -2.38 -6.35
N VAL A 121 -19.32 -2.82 -5.28
CA VAL A 121 -19.88 -3.73 -4.27
C VAL A 121 -20.70 -2.92 -3.26
N SER A 122 -21.78 -3.51 -2.74
CA SER A 122 -22.67 -2.85 -1.79
C SER A 122 -22.29 -3.17 -0.34
N GLY A 123 -21.39 -2.37 0.23
CA GLY A 123 -20.96 -2.46 1.64
C GLY A 123 -19.46 -2.24 1.79
N LEU A 124 -19.02 -1.79 2.96
CA LEU A 124 -17.61 -1.74 3.32
C LEU A 124 -17.20 -3.11 3.85
N ASP A 125 -16.27 -3.77 3.16
CA ASP A 125 -15.62 -5.00 3.59
C ASP A 125 -14.16 -4.95 3.13
N SER A 126 -13.22 -4.78 4.06
CA SER A 126 -11.79 -4.71 3.77
C SER A 126 -11.20 -6.02 3.23
N ASN A 127 -11.95 -7.13 3.27
CA ASN A 127 -11.58 -8.36 2.57
C ASN A 127 -11.83 -8.27 1.06
N LYS A 128 -12.67 -7.33 0.59
CA LYS A 128 -13.03 -7.12 -0.82
C LYS A 128 -12.44 -5.83 -1.41
N GLU A 129 -11.26 -5.46 -0.93
CA GLU A 129 -10.42 -4.43 -1.54
C GLU A 129 -9.39 -5.05 -2.51
N ALA A 130 -8.76 -4.21 -3.33
CA ALA A 130 -7.59 -4.56 -4.13
C ALA A 130 -6.37 -3.94 -3.47
N VAL A 131 -5.34 -4.74 -3.21
CA VAL A 131 -4.11 -4.35 -2.53
C VAL A 131 -2.95 -4.53 -3.49
N VAL A 132 -2.16 -3.48 -3.72
CA VAL A 132 -0.88 -3.63 -4.43
C VAL A 132 0.14 -4.17 -3.44
N LEU A 133 0.81 -5.27 -3.79
CA LEU A 133 1.85 -5.88 -2.96
C LEU A 133 3.22 -5.34 -3.36
N ALA A 134 3.52 -5.38 -4.66
CA ALA A 134 4.76 -4.88 -5.24
C ALA A 134 4.50 -4.21 -6.59
N THR A 135 5.42 -3.35 -7.01
CA THR A 135 5.53 -2.83 -8.37
C THR A 135 6.88 -3.20 -8.97
N SER A 136 7.00 -3.17 -10.29
CA SER A 136 8.30 -3.19 -10.95
C SER A 136 9.11 -1.91 -10.62
N SER A 137 10.43 -1.93 -10.77
CA SER A 137 11.30 -0.79 -10.42
C SER A 137 11.13 0.45 -11.31
N ASP A 138 10.58 0.29 -12.52
CA ASP A 138 10.12 1.38 -13.39
C ASP A 138 8.69 1.88 -13.04
N GLY A 139 8.04 1.21 -12.08
CA GLY A 139 6.67 1.44 -11.67
C GLY A 139 5.61 1.11 -12.71
N ALA A 140 5.94 0.51 -13.86
CA ALA A 140 4.98 0.28 -14.96
C ALA A 140 4.01 -0.88 -14.70
N THR A 141 4.43 -1.87 -13.90
CA THR A 141 3.69 -3.10 -13.62
C THR A 141 3.42 -3.24 -12.11
N ALA A 142 2.26 -3.75 -11.73
CA ALA A 142 1.88 -4.02 -10.34
C ALA A 142 1.50 -5.49 -10.11
N LEU A 143 1.94 -6.06 -8.99
CA LEU A 143 1.39 -7.30 -8.43
C LEU A 143 0.25 -6.93 -7.48
N VAL A 144 -0.98 -7.20 -7.91
CA VAL A 144 -2.22 -6.84 -7.21
C VAL A 144 -2.88 -8.08 -6.62
N LYS A 145 -3.28 -8.02 -5.35
CA LYS A 145 -4.05 -9.04 -4.65
C LYS A 145 -5.49 -8.57 -4.48
N THR A 146 -6.47 -9.30 -5.04
CA THR A 146 -7.87 -8.85 -5.02
C THR A 146 -8.87 -9.99 -5.24
N PRO A 147 -10.10 -9.91 -4.69
CA PRO A 147 -11.16 -10.88 -4.95
C PRO A 147 -12.16 -10.40 -6.00
N TYR A 148 -11.62 -10.00 -7.14
CA TYR A 148 -12.38 -9.58 -8.32
C TYR A 148 -11.76 -10.22 -9.55
N ALA A 149 -12.53 -11.02 -10.28
CA ALA A 149 -12.16 -11.52 -11.60
C ALA A 149 -11.70 -10.39 -12.54
N LEU A 150 -10.39 -10.34 -12.81
CA LEU A 150 -9.78 -9.40 -13.76
C LEU A 150 -9.47 -10.06 -15.11
N GLU A 151 -9.33 -11.39 -15.15
CA GLU A 151 -9.11 -12.21 -16.35
C GLU A 151 -10.27 -13.21 -16.55
N GLU A 152 -10.48 -13.74 -17.77
CA GLU A 152 -11.54 -14.75 -18.03
C GLU A 152 -11.25 -16.15 -17.44
N ARG A 153 -10.10 -16.35 -16.78
CA ARG A 153 -9.71 -17.61 -16.08
C ARG A 153 -10.09 -17.65 -14.59
N ASP A 154 -10.51 -16.52 -14.02
CA ASP A 154 -11.11 -16.44 -12.67
C ASP A 154 -12.63 -16.65 -12.82
N GLU A 155 -13.15 -17.67 -12.13
CA GLU A 155 -14.55 -18.08 -12.15
C GLU A 155 -15.27 -17.88 -10.78
N ASP A 156 -14.57 -17.47 -9.71
CA ASP A 156 -15.14 -17.31 -8.35
C ASP A 156 -15.23 -15.86 -7.77
N GLU A 157 -15.01 -15.65 -6.47
CA GLU A 157 -15.01 -14.36 -5.74
C GLU A 157 -14.09 -14.37 -4.47
N GLU A 158 -13.09 -15.27 -4.41
CA GLU A 158 -12.01 -15.33 -3.39
C GLU A 158 -10.79 -14.50 -3.82
N GLN A 159 -9.80 -14.29 -2.93
CA GLN A 159 -8.66 -13.41 -3.22
C GLN A 159 -7.57 -14.11 -4.05
N ASP A 160 -7.23 -13.53 -5.20
CA ASP A 160 -6.18 -14.01 -6.11
C ASP A 160 -5.06 -12.97 -6.34
N LEU A 161 -3.92 -13.43 -6.86
CA LEU A 161 -2.80 -12.61 -7.33
C LEU A 161 -2.91 -12.36 -8.84
N TYR A 162 -2.67 -11.12 -9.22
CA TYR A 162 -2.69 -10.63 -10.60
C TYR A 162 -1.45 -9.80 -10.90
N LEU A 163 -0.80 -10.06 -12.04
CA LEU A 163 0.16 -9.14 -12.63
C LEU A 163 -0.60 -8.17 -13.55
N LEU A 164 -0.47 -6.87 -13.32
CA LEU A 164 -1.21 -5.81 -14.00
C LEU A 164 -0.26 -4.84 -14.70
N ASP A 165 -0.41 -4.66 -16.01
CA ASP A 165 0.15 -3.49 -16.70
C ASP A 165 -0.70 -2.26 -16.36
N ILE A 166 -0.10 -1.27 -15.71
CA ILE A 166 -0.85 -0.11 -15.17
C ILE A 166 -1.33 0.82 -16.29
N SER A 167 -0.60 0.88 -17.42
CA SER A 167 -0.89 1.78 -18.54
C SER A 167 -2.11 1.39 -19.37
N SER A 168 -2.33 0.08 -19.52
CA SER A 168 -3.40 -0.53 -20.32
C SER A 168 -4.54 -1.05 -19.44
N GLY A 169 -4.25 -1.39 -18.18
CA GLY A 169 -5.14 -2.11 -17.29
C GLY A 169 -5.30 -3.60 -17.65
N GLU A 170 -4.42 -4.16 -18.48
CA GLU A 170 -4.40 -5.60 -18.78
C GLU A 170 -3.89 -6.39 -17.57
N ALA A 171 -4.70 -7.34 -17.10
CA ALA A 171 -4.44 -8.13 -15.90
C ALA A 171 -4.27 -9.61 -16.25
N ARG A 172 -3.26 -10.25 -15.67
CA ARG A 172 -2.90 -11.65 -15.88
C ARG A 172 -2.91 -12.39 -14.54
N LEU A 173 -3.73 -13.44 -14.45
CA LEU A 173 -3.91 -14.24 -13.24
C LEU A 173 -2.67 -15.11 -12.96
N VAL A 174 -2.11 -14.95 -11.75
CA VAL A 174 -0.85 -15.54 -11.26
C VAL A 174 -1.07 -16.78 -10.39
N SER A 175 -2.20 -16.87 -9.69
CA SER A 175 -2.52 -17.95 -8.71
C SER A 175 -3.47 -19.05 -9.22
N ALA A 176 -3.82 -19.06 -10.51
CA ALA A 176 -4.63 -20.14 -11.10
C ALA A 176 -3.83 -21.39 -11.44
N ALA A 177 -4.42 -22.57 -11.23
CA ALA A 177 -3.81 -23.85 -11.54
C ALA A 177 -3.60 -24.08 -13.05
N GLU A 178 -2.69 -24.99 -13.42
CA GLU A 178 -2.42 -25.34 -14.83
C GLU A 178 -3.67 -25.84 -15.60
N SER A 179 -4.69 -26.30 -14.89
CA SER A 179 -6.00 -26.70 -15.45
C SER A 179 -6.80 -25.52 -16.05
N GLY A 180 -6.37 -24.28 -15.83
CA GLY A 180 -7.03 -23.06 -16.29
C GLY A 180 -8.16 -22.57 -15.39
N HIS A 181 -8.26 -23.10 -14.17
CA HIS A 181 -9.20 -22.66 -13.13
C HIS A 181 -8.46 -22.11 -11.91
N ASP A 182 -9.13 -21.20 -11.22
CA ASP A 182 -8.84 -20.77 -9.85
C ASP A 182 -8.95 -21.92 -8.83
N ALA A 183 -8.44 -21.68 -7.61
CA ALA A 183 -8.41 -22.67 -6.55
C ALA A 183 -9.37 -22.26 -5.41
N ALA A 184 -10.48 -22.99 -5.32
CA ALA A 184 -11.64 -22.60 -4.53
C ALA A 184 -11.46 -22.73 -3.00
N GLY A 185 -10.75 -21.78 -2.40
CA GLY A 185 -10.88 -21.46 -0.97
C GLY A 185 -9.62 -21.01 -0.22
N SER A 186 -8.41 -21.14 -0.78
CA SER A 186 -7.17 -20.75 -0.08
C SER A 186 -6.52 -19.50 -0.65
N LYS A 187 -6.60 -18.40 0.11
CA LYS A 187 -5.92 -17.14 -0.21
C LYS A 187 -4.40 -17.32 -0.42
N PRO A 188 -3.80 -16.76 -1.48
CA PRO A 188 -2.36 -16.74 -1.70
C PRO A 188 -1.69 -15.70 -0.79
N TYR A 189 -0.46 -16.03 -0.39
CA TYR A 189 0.44 -15.15 0.35
C TYR A 189 1.72 -15.00 -0.48
N MET A 190 2.08 -13.78 -0.84
CA MET A 190 3.35 -13.51 -1.50
C MET A 190 4.51 -14.01 -0.61
N ALA A 191 5.56 -14.51 -1.27
CA ALA A 191 6.81 -14.88 -0.63
C ALA A 191 7.95 -13.97 -1.11
N GLY A 192 8.02 -13.65 -2.41
CA GLY A 192 9.02 -12.72 -2.98
C GLY A 192 8.95 -12.64 -4.51
N VAL A 193 9.52 -11.59 -5.09
CA VAL A 193 9.47 -11.25 -6.53
C VAL A 193 10.82 -10.73 -7.03
N THR A 194 11.06 -10.84 -8.34
CA THR A 194 12.12 -10.10 -9.05
C THR A 194 11.74 -8.63 -9.27
N ASN A 195 12.72 -7.76 -9.55
CA ASN A 195 12.54 -6.31 -9.76
C ASN A 195 11.62 -5.94 -10.94
N ASP A 196 11.50 -6.82 -11.93
CA ASP A 196 10.66 -6.69 -13.12
C ASP A 196 9.30 -7.39 -12.97
N LEU A 197 9.05 -8.04 -11.82
CA LEU A 197 7.92 -8.92 -11.56
C LEU A 197 7.78 -10.11 -12.56
N SER A 198 8.82 -10.44 -13.35
CA SER A 198 8.78 -11.59 -14.27
C SER A 198 8.73 -12.95 -13.54
N VAL A 199 9.19 -12.97 -12.29
CA VAL A 199 9.16 -14.12 -11.39
C VAL A 199 8.43 -13.74 -10.10
N ILE A 200 7.38 -14.49 -9.78
CA ILE A 200 6.57 -14.29 -8.58
C ILE A 200 6.54 -15.59 -7.79
N THR A 201 7.00 -15.55 -6.55
CA THR A 201 6.91 -16.69 -5.64
C THR A 201 5.91 -16.42 -4.53
N PHE A 202 5.08 -17.41 -4.24
CA PHE A 202 3.97 -17.29 -3.31
C PHE A 202 3.61 -18.64 -2.70
N ARG A 203 2.91 -18.63 -1.58
CA ARG A 203 2.35 -19.81 -0.92
C ARG A 203 0.83 -19.80 -1.08
N GLN A 204 0.28 -20.95 -1.47
CA GLN A 204 -1.16 -21.20 -1.46
C GLN A 204 -1.42 -22.58 -0.85
N ALA A 205 -2.53 -22.73 -0.11
CA ALA A 205 -2.85 -23.99 0.57
C ALA A 205 -3.69 -24.97 -0.27
N ASP A 206 -4.00 -24.58 -1.51
CA ASP A 206 -4.60 -25.45 -2.52
C ASP A 206 -3.51 -25.96 -3.49
N PRO A 207 -3.65 -27.16 -4.07
CA PRO A 207 -2.71 -27.69 -5.07
C PRO A 207 -2.89 -27.05 -6.46
N LEU A 208 -1.95 -26.19 -6.87
CA LEU A 208 -1.97 -25.53 -8.19
C LEU A 208 -1.32 -26.35 -9.33
N THR A 209 -0.51 -27.34 -8.99
CA THR A 209 0.21 -28.21 -9.93
C THR A 209 -0.08 -29.70 -9.63
N PRO A 210 0.00 -30.62 -10.60
CA PRO A 210 -0.40 -32.03 -10.41
C PRO A 210 0.44 -32.81 -9.37
N ASP A 211 1.63 -32.32 -9.04
CA ASP A 211 2.58 -32.84 -8.06
C ASP A 211 2.45 -32.20 -6.67
N ALA A 212 1.62 -31.17 -6.52
CA ALA A 212 1.47 -30.46 -5.25
C ALA A 212 0.82 -31.32 -4.14
N PRO A 213 1.28 -31.20 -2.88
CA PRO A 213 0.61 -31.82 -1.73
C PRO A 213 -0.86 -31.36 -1.60
N THR A 214 -1.71 -32.18 -0.96
CA THR A 214 -3.14 -31.86 -0.74
C THR A 214 -3.41 -30.60 0.08
N ASN A 215 -2.38 -30.07 0.74
CA ASN A 215 -2.42 -28.87 1.57
C ASN A 215 -1.62 -27.71 0.91
N GLY A 216 -1.44 -27.78 -0.41
CA GLY A 216 -0.76 -26.79 -1.23
C GLY A 216 0.77 -26.78 -1.08
N GLY A 217 1.36 -25.68 -1.53
CA GLY A 217 2.79 -25.56 -1.77
C GLY A 217 3.33 -24.13 -1.70
N VAL A 218 4.65 -24.00 -1.76
CA VAL A 218 5.29 -22.79 -2.26
C VAL A 218 5.45 -22.96 -3.76
N TYR A 219 5.06 -21.96 -4.53
CA TYR A 219 5.03 -21.95 -5.98
C TYR A 219 5.92 -20.84 -6.54
N GLN A 220 6.45 -21.08 -7.75
CA GLN A 220 7.04 -20.04 -8.59
C GLN A 220 6.19 -19.91 -9.86
N TRP A 221 5.67 -18.71 -10.11
CA TRP A 221 5.12 -18.30 -11.40
C TRP A 221 6.23 -17.62 -12.20
N ARG A 222 6.37 -18.00 -13.48
CA ARG A 222 7.22 -17.33 -14.48
C ARG A 222 6.55 -17.45 -15.84
N ASP A 223 6.44 -16.36 -16.59
CA ASP A 223 5.87 -16.31 -17.95
C ASP A 223 4.46 -16.90 -18.13
N GLY A 224 3.72 -17.16 -17.05
CA GLY A 224 2.40 -17.81 -17.05
C GLY A 224 2.41 -19.31 -16.75
N ALA A 225 3.58 -19.93 -16.57
CA ALA A 225 3.70 -21.27 -16.02
C ALA A 225 3.85 -21.20 -14.49
N ILE A 226 3.35 -22.21 -13.77
CA ILE A 226 3.50 -22.36 -12.32
C ILE A 226 4.25 -23.66 -12.03
N THR A 227 5.24 -23.61 -11.15
CA THR A 227 6.00 -24.78 -10.70
C THR A 227 6.01 -24.89 -9.17
N LEU A 228 6.07 -26.12 -8.64
CA LEU A 228 6.19 -26.36 -7.21
C LEU A 228 7.64 -26.18 -6.74
N VAL A 229 7.87 -25.20 -5.86
CA VAL A 229 9.17 -24.91 -5.24
C VAL A 229 9.41 -25.77 -4.00
N SER A 230 8.36 -26.04 -3.21
CA SER A 230 8.50 -26.76 -1.94
C SER A 230 8.64 -28.28 -2.14
N ARG A 231 9.87 -28.70 -2.46
CA ARG A 231 10.31 -30.08 -2.67
C ARG A 231 11.60 -30.35 -1.90
N ASN A 232 11.73 -31.49 -1.21
CA ASN A 232 12.91 -31.81 -0.38
C ASN A 232 14.19 -32.05 -1.23
N SER A 233 15.31 -32.37 -0.59
CA SER A 233 16.59 -32.68 -1.29
C SER A 233 16.60 -34.02 -2.04
N ASP A 234 15.58 -34.86 -1.86
CA ASP A 234 15.32 -36.09 -2.63
C ASP A 234 14.31 -35.82 -3.78
N ASP A 235 13.97 -34.54 -4.01
CA ASP A 235 12.94 -33.98 -4.91
C ASP A 235 11.47 -34.24 -4.54
N ASP A 236 11.15 -34.99 -3.47
CA ASP A 236 9.76 -35.24 -3.06
C ASP A 236 9.01 -33.93 -2.69
N PRO A 237 7.75 -33.76 -3.14
CA PRO A 237 6.87 -32.66 -2.70
C PRO A 237 6.69 -32.56 -1.18
N VAL A 238 6.85 -31.36 -0.63
CA VAL A 238 6.71 -31.04 0.81
C VAL A 238 5.65 -29.97 1.03
N ALA A 239 4.74 -30.21 1.98
CA ALA A 239 3.75 -29.22 2.38
C ALA A 239 4.38 -28.10 3.25
N PRO A 240 4.12 -26.82 2.97
CA PRO A 240 4.57 -25.70 3.80
C PRO A 240 3.58 -25.41 4.93
N ALA A 241 4.06 -25.15 6.15
CA ALA A 241 3.21 -24.53 7.18
C ALA A 241 2.87 -23.08 6.83
N ALA A 242 2.19 -22.39 7.75
CA ALA A 242 1.99 -20.94 7.73
C ALA A 242 3.25 -20.18 7.29
N THR A 243 3.03 -18.98 6.74
CA THR A 243 4.03 -18.07 6.16
C THR A 243 5.36 -18.02 6.92
N GLN A 244 6.45 -17.75 6.19
CA GLN A 244 7.79 -17.58 6.75
C GLN A 244 7.78 -16.60 7.94
N GLN A 245 8.79 -16.64 8.82
CA GLN A 245 8.96 -15.64 9.89
C GLN A 245 10.40 -15.13 9.93
N SER A 246 10.73 -14.13 9.09
CA SER A 246 12.06 -13.54 8.95
C SER A 246 12.45 -12.59 10.11
N ASP A 247 13.75 -12.32 10.27
CA ASP A 247 14.40 -11.33 11.18
C ASP A 247 13.86 -9.89 11.20
N GLN A 248 13.04 -9.51 10.22
CA GLN A 248 12.72 -8.11 9.94
C GLN A 248 11.51 -7.64 10.75
N ARG A 249 11.71 -7.59 12.07
CA ARG A 249 11.05 -6.60 12.93
C ARG A 249 11.66 -5.22 12.68
N THR A 250 11.36 -4.67 11.51
CA THR A 250 11.29 -3.21 11.34
C THR A 250 10.41 -2.65 12.46
N SER A 251 10.75 -1.48 13.00
CA SER A 251 9.90 -0.76 13.97
C SER A 251 8.52 -0.42 13.39
N MET A 252 8.42 -0.46 12.06
CA MET A 252 7.31 -0.05 11.24
C MET A 252 6.39 -1.23 10.90
N SER A 253 5.12 -1.08 11.29
CA SER A 253 3.97 -1.95 11.01
C SER A 253 3.85 -3.27 11.79
N SER A 254 2.60 -3.60 12.12
CA SER A 254 2.17 -4.92 12.59
C SER A 254 1.77 -5.85 11.44
N VAL A 255 1.89 -5.38 10.19
CA VAL A 255 1.80 -6.22 8.99
C VAL A 255 3.05 -7.10 8.92
N GLN A 256 2.84 -8.40 8.77
CA GLN A 256 3.90 -9.37 8.53
C GLN A 256 4.56 -9.08 7.16
N THR A 257 5.86 -8.76 7.15
CA THR A 257 6.60 -8.17 6.03
C THR A 257 6.96 -9.16 4.89
N PHE A 258 5.98 -9.93 4.41
CA PHE A 258 6.14 -10.90 3.30
C PHE A 258 5.68 -10.40 1.93
N GLU A 259 5.15 -9.18 1.86
CA GLU A 259 4.43 -8.71 0.67
C GLU A 259 5.16 -7.60 -0.13
N VAL A 260 6.35 -7.09 0.29
CA VAL A 260 7.07 -6.01 -0.43
C VAL A 260 8.59 -6.27 -0.53
N ARG A 261 9.20 -6.05 -1.71
CA ARG A 261 10.67 -5.98 -1.86
C ARG A 261 11.16 -4.63 -1.34
N LEU A 262 11.96 -4.64 -0.28
CA LEU A 262 12.56 -3.42 0.26
C LEU A 262 13.59 -2.84 -0.73
N PRO A 263 13.53 -1.54 -1.11
CA PRO A 263 14.48 -0.98 -2.07
C PRO A 263 15.94 -1.01 -1.58
N HIS A 264 16.17 -0.68 -0.30
CA HIS A 264 17.48 -0.75 0.36
C HIS A 264 17.46 -1.69 1.58
N GLY A 265 18.39 -2.65 1.61
CA GLY A 265 18.45 -3.74 2.59
C GLY A 265 17.34 -4.77 2.37
N GLY A 266 17.65 -5.89 1.70
CA GLY A 266 16.67 -6.83 1.17
C GLY A 266 16.75 -8.25 1.73
N MET A 267 15.63 -8.99 1.65
CA MET A 267 15.61 -10.42 1.97
C MET A 267 16.11 -11.31 0.82
N HIS A 268 16.04 -10.86 -0.45
CA HIS A 268 16.45 -11.63 -1.64
C HIS A 268 16.07 -13.13 -1.60
N ASN A 269 14.87 -13.44 -1.10
CA ASN A 269 14.38 -14.82 -1.01
C ASN A 269 13.97 -15.39 -2.39
N VAL A 270 14.10 -14.57 -3.43
CA VAL A 270 14.24 -14.93 -4.83
C VAL A 270 15.48 -14.17 -5.31
N SER A 271 16.38 -14.81 -6.07
CA SER A 271 17.49 -14.11 -6.73
C SER A 271 16.97 -13.15 -7.81
N ASP A 272 17.75 -12.15 -8.21
CA ASP A 272 17.29 -11.09 -9.13
C ASP A 272 17.04 -11.61 -10.57
N ASP A 273 17.55 -12.78 -10.93
CA ASP A 273 17.21 -13.55 -12.16
C ASP A 273 16.09 -14.59 -11.95
N GLY A 274 15.71 -14.84 -10.69
CA GLY A 274 14.78 -15.87 -10.23
C GLY A 274 15.19 -17.32 -10.46
N SER A 275 16.49 -17.62 -10.60
CA SER A 275 17.00 -19.00 -10.66
C SER A 275 17.01 -19.69 -9.29
N VAL A 276 17.21 -18.93 -8.21
CA VAL A 276 17.25 -19.43 -6.83
C VAL A 276 16.05 -18.91 -6.02
N VAL A 277 15.33 -19.81 -5.35
CA VAL A 277 14.21 -19.49 -4.46
C VAL A 277 14.43 -20.08 -3.07
N PHE A 278 14.37 -19.23 -2.04
CA PHE A 278 14.62 -19.57 -0.64
C PHE A 278 13.30 -19.74 0.14
N TRP A 279 13.14 -20.89 0.81
CA TRP A 279 11.92 -21.25 1.52
C TRP A 279 12.19 -22.10 2.78
N GLN A 280 11.16 -22.35 3.59
CA GLN A 280 11.25 -23.05 4.87
C GLN A 280 10.29 -24.25 4.91
N ALA A 281 10.79 -25.44 5.27
CA ALA A 281 9.93 -26.60 5.53
C ALA A 281 9.55 -26.70 7.01
N THR A 282 8.35 -27.24 7.26
CA THR A 282 7.70 -27.12 8.58
C THR A 282 6.65 -28.20 8.86
N ALA A 283 6.27 -29.05 7.90
CA ALA A 283 5.15 -30.00 8.04
C ALA A 283 5.55 -31.45 8.39
N LEU A 284 6.73 -31.67 8.99
CA LEU A 284 7.09 -32.94 9.63
C LEU A 284 7.83 -32.68 10.95
N PRO A 285 7.65 -33.51 12.00
CA PRO A 285 8.50 -33.48 13.19
C PRO A 285 9.99 -33.62 12.87
N THR A 286 10.31 -34.23 11.72
CA THR A 286 11.67 -34.45 11.19
C THR A 286 12.19 -33.33 10.26
N GLN A 287 11.46 -32.22 10.08
CA GLN A 287 11.90 -31.09 9.25
C GLN A 287 11.56 -29.68 9.80
N LEU A 288 10.91 -29.57 10.96
CA LEU A 288 10.64 -28.28 11.63
C LEU A 288 11.91 -27.42 11.71
N GLY A 289 11.85 -26.19 11.18
CA GLY A 289 12.92 -25.21 11.28
C GLY A 289 14.07 -25.39 10.26
N ARG A 290 13.95 -26.25 9.26
CA ARG A 290 14.93 -26.33 8.15
C ARG A 290 14.62 -25.32 7.04
N LEU A 291 15.66 -24.64 6.54
CA LEU A 291 15.58 -23.76 5.37
C LEU A 291 16.22 -24.45 4.15
N PHE A 292 15.67 -24.12 2.98
CA PHE A 292 15.98 -24.76 1.70
C PHE A 292 16.11 -23.72 0.59
N ALA A 293 16.99 -23.98 -0.37
CA ALA A 293 17.06 -23.26 -1.63
C ALA A 293 16.66 -24.21 -2.77
N ARG A 294 15.76 -23.78 -3.64
CA ARG A 294 15.45 -24.44 -4.92
C ARG A 294 16.21 -23.69 -6.03
N ILE A 295 17.01 -24.40 -6.80
CA ILE A 295 17.89 -23.86 -7.84
C ILE A 295 17.44 -24.41 -9.20
N ASP A 296 17.35 -23.54 -10.21
CA ASP A 296 16.96 -23.83 -11.60
C ASP A 296 15.67 -24.67 -11.73
N GLY A 297 14.76 -24.51 -10.77
CA GLY A 297 13.52 -25.29 -10.64
C GLY A 297 13.71 -26.79 -10.37
N ASN A 298 14.94 -27.32 -10.33
CA ASN A 298 15.23 -28.76 -10.38
C ASN A 298 16.03 -29.31 -9.18
N THR A 299 16.82 -28.48 -8.48
CA THR A 299 17.72 -28.93 -7.41
C THR A 299 17.33 -28.29 -6.07
N THR A 300 17.19 -29.08 -5.00
CA THR A 300 16.95 -28.55 -3.64
C THR A 300 18.12 -28.79 -2.70
N ILE A 301 18.65 -27.72 -2.11
CA ILE A 301 19.70 -27.78 -1.06
C ILE A 301 19.14 -27.36 0.30
N ALA A 302 19.22 -28.26 1.28
CA ALA A 302 18.90 -28.00 2.69
C ALA A 302 20.07 -27.33 3.43
N TYR A 303 20.32 -26.04 3.15
CA TYR A 303 21.54 -25.33 3.56
C TYR A 303 21.71 -25.12 5.08
N THR A 304 20.68 -25.39 5.89
CA THR A 304 20.79 -25.41 7.37
C THR A 304 21.26 -26.75 7.94
N THR A 305 21.78 -27.66 7.11
CA THR A 305 22.30 -28.95 7.55
C THR A 305 23.68 -28.79 8.18
N SER A 306 23.89 -29.33 9.38
CA SER A 306 25.18 -29.24 10.08
C SER A 306 26.29 -29.96 9.29
N GLN A 307 27.41 -29.29 9.09
CA GLN A 307 28.61 -29.77 8.38
C GLN A 307 29.71 -30.25 9.36
N ARG A 308 29.36 -30.49 10.63
CA ARG A 308 30.33 -30.84 11.67
C ARG A 308 30.84 -32.27 11.58
N SER A 309 32.16 -32.42 11.66
CA SER A 309 32.89 -33.70 11.64
C SER A 309 32.55 -34.61 12.83
N ALA A 310 32.05 -34.04 13.93
CA ALA A 310 31.83 -34.73 15.19
C ALA A 310 30.38 -35.23 15.42
N SER A 311 29.65 -35.62 14.36
CA SER A 311 28.30 -36.21 14.44
C SER A 311 28.32 -37.67 14.95
N GLY A 312 28.72 -37.84 16.21
CA GLY A 312 28.98 -39.15 16.85
C GLY A 312 27.74 -40.01 17.07
N GLY A 313 27.26 -40.69 16.03
CA GLY A 313 26.29 -41.79 16.11
C GLY A 313 24.83 -41.39 16.35
N THR A 314 24.54 -40.14 16.75
CA THR A 314 23.18 -39.60 16.68
C THR A 314 22.85 -39.30 15.21
N PRO A 315 21.71 -39.80 14.66
CA PRO A 315 21.24 -39.37 13.34
C PRO A 315 21.05 -37.85 13.28
N ALA A 316 21.02 -37.28 12.07
CA ALA A 316 20.67 -35.86 11.84
C ALA A 316 19.17 -35.58 12.08
N GLY A 317 18.74 -35.79 13.33
CA GLY A 317 17.36 -36.05 13.75
C GLY A 317 16.95 -35.45 15.11
N THR A 318 17.72 -34.49 15.63
CA THR A 318 17.14 -33.35 16.35
C THR A 318 17.31 -32.14 15.46
N HIS A 319 16.22 -31.41 15.23
CA HIS A 319 16.15 -30.38 14.20
C HIS A 319 16.49 -29.02 14.81
N PRO A 320 17.11 -28.11 14.04
CA PRO A 320 17.37 -26.76 14.52
C PRO A 320 16.05 -26.00 14.64
N THR A 321 15.41 -26.11 15.80
CA THR A 321 14.12 -25.51 16.15
C THR A 321 14.16 -23.98 16.24
N ALA A 322 15.31 -23.38 15.94
CA ALA A 322 15.57 -21.95 15.97
C ALA A 322 16.53 -21.49 14.84
N THR A 323 16.41 -22.01 13.61
CA THR A 323 16.94 -21.25 12.46
C THR A 323 15.99 -20.14 12.05
N ARG A 324 16.55 -19.04 11.52
CA ARG A 324 15.76 -17.95 10.96
C ARG A 324 16.45 -17.30 9.77
N PHE A 325 15.74 -17.22 8.66
CA PHE A 325 16.22 -16.57 7.44
C PHE A 325 16.43 -15.07 7.68
N LEU A 326 17.56 -14.53 7.20
CA LEU A 326 17.90 -13.11 7.29
C LEU A 326 17.92 -12.44 5.91
N GLY A 327 18.55 -13.11 4.93
CA GLY A 327 18.53 -12.72 3.52
C GLY A 327 19.50 -13.53 2.66
N ALA A 328 19.63 -13.20 1.38
CA ALA A 328 20.61 -13.78 0.46
C ALA A 328 21.33 -12.71 -0.37
N LYS A 329 22.38 -13.07 -1.11
CA LYS A 329 22.94 -12.21 -2.15
C LYS A 329 21.98 -12.13 -3.36
N PRO A 330 21.89 -11.00 -4.09
CA PRO A 330 21.02 -10.86 -5.26
C PRO A 330 21.25 -11.89 -6.36
N ASP A 331 22.50 -12.34 -6.54
CA ASP A 331 22.90 -13.37 -7.51
C ASP A 331 22.61 -14.81 -7.05
N GLY A 332 21.98 -14.99 -5.88
CA GLY A 332 21.73 -16.28 -5.26
C GLY A 332 22.98 -17.03 -4.77
N SER A 333 24.19 -16.47 -4.90
CA SER A 333 25.46 -17.18 -4.66
C SER A 333 25.71 -17.59 -3.20
N ALA A 334 25.07 -16.88 -2.26
CA ALA A 334 25.15 -17.15 -0.84
C ALA A 334 23.88 -16.73 -0.08
N VAL A 335 23.62 -17.39 1.05
CA VAL A 335 22.45 -17.16 1.91
C VAL A 335 22.85 -17.04 3.38
N TYR A 336 22.18 -16.11 4.08
CA TYR A 336 22.42 -15.75 5.47
C TYR A 336 21.22 -16.12 6.35
N PHE A 337 21.51 -16.79 7.47
CA PHE A 337 20.50 -17.20 8.45
C PHE A 337 21.10 -17.24 9.86
N SER A 338 20.30 -16.94 10.89
CA SER A 338 20.72 -17.19 12.28
C SER A 338 20.34 -18.61 12.71
N SER A 339 21.10 -19.19 13.64
CA SER A 339 20.79 -20.44 14.33
C SER A 339 21.43 -20.46 15.71
N THR A 340 20.73 -21.01 16.71
CA THR A 340 21.28 -21.21 18.07
C THR A 340 22.12 -22.49 18.21
N GLU A 341 22.31 -23.24 17.12
CA GLU A 341 23.12 -24.46 17.09
C GLU A 341 24.52 -24.19 16.53
N MET A 342 25.47 -25.08 16.82
CA MET A 342 26.78 -25.16 16.15
C MET A 342 26.62 -25.98 14.86
N LEU A 343 26.62 -25.32 13.70
CA LEU A 343 26.38 -25.96 12.40
C LEU A 343 27.66 -26.15 11.55
N ALA A 344 28.75 -25.49 11.90
CA ALA A 344 30.09 -25.70 11.33
C ALA A 344 31.08 -26.07 12.46
N ASP A 345 32.25 -26.64 12.14
CA ASP A 345 33.21 -27.10 13.16
C ASP A 345 33.97 -25.95 13.84
N ASP A 346 34.04 -24.78 13.19
CA ASP A 346 34.56 -23.51 13.72
C ASP A 346 33.50 -22.71 14.52
N ALA A 347 32.25 -23.19 14.58
CA ALA A 347 31.13 -22.46 15.15
C ALA A 347 31.20 -22.31 16.68
N THR A 348 30.65 -21.20 17.17
CA THR A 348 30.66 -20.79 18.58
C THR A 348 29.57 -21.51 19.38
N GLN A 349 29.82 -21.78 20.67
CA GLN A 349 28.82 -22.41 21.53
C GLN A 349 27.53 -21.58 21.61
N GLY A 350 26.39 -22.19 21.27
CA GLY A 350 25.10 -21.50 21.19
C GLY A 350 24.83 -20.76 19.87
N GLY A 351 25.68 -20.92 18.86
CA GLY A 351 25.46 -20.44 17.50
C GLY A 351 25.58 -18.91 17.33
N GLY A 352 24.96 -18.41 16.27
CA GLY A 352 25.06 -17.02 15.79
C GLY A 352 24.48 -16.85 14.38
N ILE A 353 25.04 -15.96 13.57
CA ILE A 353 24.68 -15.84 12.14
C ILE A 353 25.63 -16.70 11.30
N TYR A 354 25.05 -17.45 10.36
CA TYR A 354 25.73 -18.27 9.38
C TYR A 354 25.57 -17.73 7.97
N ARG A 355 26.58 -18.01 7.14
CA ARG A 355 26.54 -17.92 5.68
C ARG A 355 26.75 -19.30 5.08
N TYR A 356 25.86 -19.70 4.19
CA TYR A 356 26.08 -20.80 3.26
C TYR A 356 26.44 -20.24 1.88
N THR A 357 27.42 -20.83 1.20
CA THR A 357 27.84 -20.44 -0.16
C THR A 357 27.61 -21.60 -1.11
N PHE A 358 26.97 -21.35 -2.26
CA PHE A 358 26.51 -22.43 -3.14
C PHE A 358 27.59 -23.00 -4.06
N ALA A 359 28.60 -22.20 -4.42
CA ALA A 359 29.67 -22.60 -5.34
C ALA A 359 30.63 -23.67 -4.76
N ASP A 360 30.88 -23.63 -3.45
CA ASP A 360 31.70 -24.61 -2.71
C ASP A 360 30.86 -25.49 -1.75
N GLY A 361 29.56 -25.20 -1.63
CA GLY A 361 28.63 -25.86 -0.71
C GLY A 361 28.93 -25.60 0.77
N ARG A 362 29.75 -24.58 1.10
CA ARG A 362 30.35 -24.40 2.43
C ARG A 362 29.46 -23.58 3.35
N LEU A 363 29.25 -24.10 4.57
CA LEU A 363 28.65 -23.38 5.68
C LEU A 363 29.74 -22.81 6.59
N SER A 364 29.59 -21.56 7.03
CA SER A 364 30.49 -20.91 7.99
C SER A 364 29.75 -19.89 8.85
N GLN A 365 30.23 -19.66 10.08
CA GLN A 365 29.66 -18.64 10.96
C GLN A 365 30.31 -17.27 10.67
N VAL A 366 29.50 -16.21 10.57
CA VAL A 366 29.98 -14.84 10.30
C VAL A 366 30.11 -13.99 11.55
N THR A 367 29.31 -14.25 12.60
CA THR A 367 29.50 -13.57 13.90
C THR A 367 30.70 -14.13 14.64
N SER A 368 31.61 -13.26 15.06
CA SER A 368 32.74 -13.62 15.93
C SER A 368 32.30 -14.19 17.29
N ALA A 369 33.20 -14.95 17.93
CA ALA A 369 32.98 -15.51 19.26
C ALA A 369 32.79 -14.44 20.33
N SER A 370 31.94 -14.73 21.32
CA SER A 370 31.77 -13.89 22.50
C SER A 370 32.99 -14.01 23.43
N ILE A 371 33.37 -12.88 24.03
CA ILE A 371 34.40 -12.79 25.06
C ILE A 371 33.80 -13.35 26.37
N GLY A 372 33.76 -14.67 26.44
CA GLY A 372 33.08 -15.45 27.48
C GLY A 372 32.70 -16.88 27.04
N GLY A 373 32.67 -17.18 25.72
CA GLY A 373 32.32 -18.51 25.20
C GLY A 373 30.81 -18.83 25.24
N THR A 374 29.97 -17.81 25.37
CA THR A 374 28.51 -17.87 25.43
C THR A 374 27.85 -17.68 24.05
N ASN A 375 26.56 -18.05 23.94
CA ASN A 375 25.71 -17.75 22.79
C ASN A 375 25.78 -16.25 22.43
N VAL A 376 25.99 -15.93 21.15
CA VAL A 376 26.10 -14.56 20.61
C VAL A 376 24.84 -13.70 20.85
N ALA A 377 23.68 -14.32 21.11
CA ALA A 377 22.45 -13.68 21.62
C ALA A 377 22.02 -12.42 20.81
N ILE A 378 21.76 -12.65 19.53
CA ILE A 378 21.32 -11.65 18.55
C ILE A 378 19.85 -11.27 18.81
N SER A 379 19.53 -9.97 18.75
CA SER A 379 18.16 -9.44 18.94
C SER A 379 17.55 -8.80 17.68
N SER A 380 18.38 -8.47 16.70
CA SER A 380 18.03 -7.92 15.37
C SER A 380 19.22 -8.13 14.42
N ALA A 381 18.97 -8.39 13.14
CA ALA A 381 20.01 -8.45 12.10
C ALA A 381 19.45 -8.13 10.70
N MET A 382 20.25 -7.45 9.87
CA MET A 382 19.90 -7.05 8.50
C MET A 382 21.15 -7.16 7.60
N ILE A 383 20.96 -7.59 6.35
CA ILE A 383 22.03 -7.65 5.35
C ILE A 383 21.99 -6.41 4.44
N SER A 384 23.12 -6.06 3.83
CA SER A 384 23.16 -5.08 2.74
C SER A 384 22.49 -5.60 1.47
N GLY A 385 22.14 -4.71 0.55
CA GLY A 385 21.51 -5.08 -0.72
C GLY A 385 22.36 -6.03 -1.57
N ASP A 386 23.68 -5.85 -1.58
CA ASP A 386 24.65 -6.73 -2.24
C ASP A 386 25.02 -7.99 -1.43
N GLY A 387 24.54 -8.09 -0.18
CA GLY A 387 24.88 -9.11 0.80
C GLY A 387 26.38 -9.26 1.11
N THR A 388 27.19 -8.20 0.95
CA THR A 388 28.61 -8.18 1.40
C THR A 388 28.76 -7.85 2.89
N HIS A 389 27.74 -7.22 3.49
CA HIS A 389 27.70 -6.80 4.89
C HIS A 389 26.50 -7.42 5.63
N VAL A 390 26.70 -7.68 6.93
CA VAL A 390 25.64 -8.11 7.87
C VAL A 390 25.72 -7.26 9.14
N TYR A 391 24.75 -6.38 9.33
CA TYR A 391 24.59 -5.60 10.55
C TYR A 391 23.76 -6.41 11.56
N PHE A 392 24.13 -6.38 12.84
CA PHE A 392 23.38 -7.09 13.88
C PHE A 392 23.54 -6.47 15.28
N VAL A 393 22.53 -6.67 16.13
CA VAL A 393 22.48 -6.19 17.52
C VAL A 393 22.60 -7.39 18.47
N SER A 394 23.48 -7.28 19.47
CA SER A 394 23.76 -8.34 20.45
C SER A 394 24.03 -7.75 21.85
N ASN A 395 23.63 -8.47 22.89
CA ASN A 395 23.96 -8.15 24.29
C ASN A 395 25.28 -8.79 24.78
N GLN A 396 26.04 -9.44 23.90
CA GLN A 396 27.37 -9.97 24.17
C GLN A 396 28.47 -9.02 23.69
N ARG A 397 29.65 -9.19 24.27
CA ARG A 397 30.90 -8.56 23.81
C ARG A 397 31.60 -9.48 22.82
N LEU A 398 31.67 -9.11 21.54
CA LEU A 398 32.35 -9.86 20.49
C LEU A 398 33.71 -9.23 20.13
N THR A 399 33.91 -7.97 20.53
CA THR A 399 35.13 -7.18 20.37
C THR A 399 35.54 -6.61 21.74
N ALA A 400 36.81 -6.22 21.90
CA ALA A 400 37.36 -5.85 23.21
C ALA A 400 36.80 -4.53 23.77
N ASP A 401 36.38 -3.63 22.90
CA ASP A 401 35.75 -2.33 23.11
C ASP A 401 34.24 -2.38 23.42
N ALA A 402 33.59 -3.52 23.16
CA ALA A 402 32.14 -3.68 23.35
C ALA A 402 31.69 -3.56 24.83
N GLY A 403 30.45 -3.10 25.03
CA GLY A 403 29.76 -2.96 26.32
C GLY A 403 28.66 -4.00 26.56
N THR A 404 27.58 -3.60 27.23
CA THR A 404 26.45 -4.48 27.65
C THR A 404 25.36 -4.66 26.60
N PHE A 405 25.26 -3.76 25.63
CA PHE A 405 24.30 -3.84 24.52
C PHE A 405 24.91 -3.13 23.33
N ASN A 406 25.08 -3.84 22.21
CA ASN A 406 26.04 -3.48 21.18
C ASN A 406 25.43 -3.66 19.79
N GLY A 407 25.70 -2.70 18.89
CA GLY A 407 25.56 -2.90 17.45
C GLY A 407 26.90 -3.35 16.89
N TYR A 408 26.87 -4.27 15.94
CA TYR A 408 28.01 -4.77 15.20
C TYR A 408 27.71 -4.77 13.71
N VAL A 409 28.77 -4.83 12.91
CA VAL A 409 28.71 -5.18 11.49
C VAL A 409 29.79 -6.19 11.18
N TRP A 410 29.42 -7.22 10.42
CA TRP A 410 30.34 -8.10 9.72
C TRP A 410 30.43 -7.68 8.25
N SER A 411 31.61 -7.85 7.65
CA SER A 411 31.88 -7.62 6.22
C SER A 411 32.70 -8.78 5.66
N GLU A 412 32.50 -9.13 4.38
CA GLU A 412 33.28 -10.18 3.70
C GLU A 412 34.80 -9.97 3.76
N THR A 413 35.25 -8.70 3.80
CA THR A 413 36.68 -8.32 3.75
C THR A 413 37.27 -7.99 5.13
N GLY A 414 36.48 -7.43 6.04
CA GLY A 414 36.95 -6.94 7.35
C GLY A 414 36.54 -7.79 8.57
N GLY A 415 35.63 -8.77 8.40
CA GLY A 415 35.09 -9.54 9.52
C GLY A 415 34.18 -8.71 10.44
N THR A 416 33.99 -9.16 11.68
CA THR A 416 33.15 -8.48 12.69
C THR A 416 33.86 -7.30 13.33
N ARG A 417 33.20 -6.15 13.41
CA ARG A 417 33.64 -4.95 14.15
C ARG A 417 32.47 -4.29 14.87
N LEU A 418 32.77 -3.54 15.93
CA LEU A 418 31.78 -2.78 16.69
C LEU A 418 31.25 -1.61 15.85
N VAL A 419 29.95 -1.34 15.94
CA VAL A 419 29.31 -0.09 15.48
C VAL A 419 29.27 0.89 16.65
N ALA A 420 28.64 0.47 17.76
CA ALA A 420 28.66 1.21 19.02
C ALA A 420 28.24 0.32 20.21
N ALA A 421 28.73 0.67 21.39
CA ALA A 421 28.25 0.16 22.67
C ALA A 421 27.10 1.05 23.19
N PHE A 422 25.87 0.79 22.73
CA PHE A 422 24.65 1.52 23.11
C PHE A 422 24.31 1.41 24.61
N GLY A 423 24.74 0.34 25.29
CA GLY A 423 24.57 0.11 26.73
C GLY A 423 23.13 -0.19 27.21
N GLY A 424 22.12 0.30 26.50
CA GLY A 424 20.69 0.15 26.76
C GLY A 424 19.86 0.64 25.57
N GLY A 425 18.72 1.29 25.82
CA GLY A 425 17.92 2.02 24.81
C GLY A 425 17.20 1.20 23.72
N ALA A 426 17.42 -0.12 23.69
CA ALA A 426 16.88 -1.04 22.68
C ALA A 426 17.10 -0.55 21.23
N PRO A 427 18.38 -0.41 20.79
CA PRO A 427 18.71 -0.12 19.39
C PRO A 427 18.16 -1.21 18.46
N ARG A 428 17.77 -0.77 17.26
CA ARG A 428 17.33 -1.61 16.14
C ARG A 428 18.03 -1.15 14.88
N ILE A 429 18.18 -2.05 13.91
CA ILE A 429 18.65 -1.71 12.56
C ILE A 429 17.40 -1.54 11.71
N GLU A 430 17.15 -0.33 11.23
CA GLU A 430 15.95 -0.02 10.43
C GLU A 430 16.24 0.01 8.93
N ARG A 431 17.51 0.20 8.53
CA ARG A 431 17.97 0.13 7.14
C ARG A 431 19.47 -0.17 7.04
N VAL A 432 19.88 -0.80 5.94
CA VAL A 432 21.26 -0.91 5.45
C VAL A 432 21.25 -0.51 3.97
N GLY A 433 22.26 0.21 3.49
CA GLY A 433 22.40 0.65 2.10
C GLY A 433 22.68 -0.51 1.13
N ARG A 434 22.70 -0.23 -0.18
CA ARG A 434 22.88 -1.27 -1.21
C ARG A 434 24.26 -1.94 -1.12
N ASP A 435 25.32 -1.17 -0.94
CA ASP A 435 26.71 -1.63 -0.77
C ASP A 435 27.07 -2.07 0.67
N GLY A 436 26.18 -1.77 1.62
CA GLY A 436 26.43 -1.98 3.04
C GLY A 436 27.40 -1.00 3.70
N ARG A 437 27.76 0.12 3.04
CA ARG A 437 28.53 1.18 3.69
C ARG A 437 27.71 1.87 4.78
N PHE A 438 26.47 2.21 4.45
CA PHE A 438 25.61 2.96 5.38
C PHE A 438 24.58 2.08 6.08
N ALA A 439 24.26 2.40 7.33
CA ALA A 439 23.17 1.77 8.07
C ALA A 439 22.49 2.75 9.03
N LEU A 440 21.19 2.55 9.28
CA LEU A 440 20.38 3.33 10.22
C LEU A 440 20.10 2.54 11.50
N PHE A 441 20.39 3.17 12.63
CA PHE A 441 20.10 2.66 13.96
C PHE A 441 19.08 3.53 14.69
N GLU A 442 17.92 2.97 15.06
CA GLU A 442 16.89 3.65 15.86
C GLU A 442 17.01 3.22 17.33
N THR A 443 17.25 4.17 18.25
CA THR A 443 17.49 3.85 19.68
C THR A 443 17.06 4.98 20.62
N ALA A 444 16.69 4.61 21.85
CA ALA A 444 16.51 5.56 22.95
C ALA A 444 17.81 5.81 23.76
N ALA A 445 18.91 5.14 23.41
CA ALA A 445 20.20 5.33 24.08
C ALA A 445 20.87 6.64 23.65
N SER A 446 21.38 7.39 24.62
CA SER A 446 22.28 8.51 24.39
C SER A 446 23.70 7.98 24.12
N VAL A 447 24.22 8.19 22.91
CA VAL A 447 25.50 7.63 22.42
C VAL A 447 26.37 8.76 21.86
N ASN A 448 27.70 8.65 21.99
CA ASN A 448 28.67 9.64 21.53
C ASN A 448 28.42 11.08 22.04
N GLY A 449 27.75 11.22 23.19
CA GLY A 449 27.37 12.50 23.80
C GLY A 449 26.02 13.06 23.34
N ALA A 450 25.40 12.49 22.30
CA ALA A 450 24.10 12.91 21.81
C ALA A 450 22.98 12.52 22.80
N LEU A 451 22.18 13.49 23.24
CA LEU A 451 21.19 13.32 24.31
C LEU A 451 19.80 13.01 23.73
N THR A 452 19.22 11.89 24.14
CA THR A 452 17.93 11.40 23.60
C THR A 452 16.70 11.77 24.41
N GLY A 453 16.86 12.22 25.65
CA GLY A 453 15.74 12.43 26.59
C GLY A 453 15.00 11.15 27.01
N GLY A 454 15.35 10.00 26.44
CA GLY A 454 14.57 8.75 26.49
C GLY A 454 13.67 8.51 25.27
N ASN A 455 13.53 9.49 24.38
CA ASN A 455 12.89 9.35 23.07
C ASN A 455 13.77 8.55 22.11
N ARG A 456 13.16 7.92 21.10
CA ARG A 456 13.88 7.19 20.04
C ARG A 456 14.33 8.16 18.95
N VAL A 457 15.64 8.18 18.70
CA VAL A 457 16.27 8.99 17.66
C VAL A 457 17.01 8.09 16.67
N VAL A 458 17.32 8.63 15.49
CA VAL A 458 17.96 7.93 14.38
C VAL A 458 19.43 8.30 14.32
N TYR A 459 20.29 7.28 14.24
CA TYR A 459 21.73 7.42 14.01
C TYR A 459 22.10 6.85 12.64
N ARG A 460 22.96 7.58 11.91
CA ARG A 460 23.63 7.14 10.68
C ARG A 460 24.97 6.51 11.04
N TYR A 461 25.26 5.33 10.49
CA TYR A 461 26.57 4.71 10.58
C TYR A 461 27.27 4.68 9.22
N ASP A 462 28.55 5.04 9.18
CA ASP A 462 29.43 4.84 8.02
C ASP A 462 30.44 3.72 8.28
N ALA A 463 30.41 2.68 7.44
CA ALA A 463 31.31 1.53 7.51
C ALA A 463 32.76 1.82 7.12
N GLN A 464 32.97 2.77 6.22
CA GLN A 464 34.27 3.13 5.65
C GLN A 464 35.05 4.03 6.62
N GLU A 465 34.34 4.97 7.25
CA GLU A 465 34.91 5.93 8.21
C GLU A 465 34.86 5.39 9.65
N GLY A 466 33.95 4.45 9.92
CA GLY A 466 33.78 3.79 11.21
C GLY A 466 32.90 4.54 12.20
N GLU A 467 32.28 5.65 11.78
CA GLU A 467 31.62 6.64 12.65
C GLU A 467 30.11 6.42 12.79
N LEU A 468 29.59 6.66 14.00
CA LEU A 468 28.15 6.72 14.32
C LEU A 468 27.75 8.14 14.70
N LEU A 469 26.99 8.81 13.83
CA LEU A 469 26.45 10.17 14.04
C LEU A 469 24.95 10.10 14.34
N CYS A 470 24.44 10.98 15.21
CA CYS A 470 22.99 11.11 15.39
C CYS A 470 22.41 12.03 14.32
N ALA A 471 21.58 11.50 13.43
CA ALA A 471 21.00 12.23 12.31
C ALA A 471 19.82 13.13 12.74
N SER A 472 19.08 12.74 13.77
CA SER A 472 17.88 13.45 14.25
C SER A 472 18.01 14.07 15.65
N CYS A 473 19.24 14.24 16.15
CA CYS A 473 19.49 14.93 17.42
C CYS A 473 19.57 16.45 17.24
N ARG A 474 19.19 17.19 18.29
CA ARG A 474 19.18 18.66 18.30
C ARG A 474 20.60 19.23 18.23
N PRO A 475 20.94 20.10 17.25
CA PRO A 475 22.29 20.65 17.11
C PRO A 475 22.75 21.58 18.26
N ASP A 476 21.83 22.06 19.10
CA ASP A 476 22.15 22.79 20.34
C ASP A 476 22.71 21.89 21.46
N GLY A 477 22.71 20.56 21.25
CA GLY A 477 23.16 19.57 22.22
C GLY A 477 22.18 19.33 23.37
N SER A 478 20.95 19.86 23.32
CA SER A 478 19.92 19.53 24.30
C SER A 478 19.39 18.11 24.07
N ALA A 479 18.70 17.57 25.07
CA ALA A 479 17.98 16.31 24.91
C ALA A 479 16.87 16.46 23.85
N ALA A 480 16.71 15.46 22.99
CA ALA A 480 15.57 15.37 22.08
C ALA A 480 14.24 15.33 22.86
N GLU A 481 13.24 16.07 22.40
CA GLU A 481 11.94 16.22 23.08
C GLU A 481 10.89 15.20 22.61
N THR A 482 11.02 14.69 21.37
CA THR A 482 10.05 13.78 20.74
C THR A 482 10.69 12.57 20.02
N ASP A 483 9.91 11.50 19.81
CA ASP A 483 10.32 10.34 19.00
C ASP A 483 10.46 10.73 17.52
N THR A 484 11.59 10.38 16.92
CA THR A 484 11.81 10.43 15.47
C THR A 484 11.08 9.27 14.78
N LEU A 485 10.38 9.57 13.70
CA LEU A 485 9.63 8.60 12.89
C LEU A 485 10.28 8.44 11.51
N LEU A 486 10.43 7.19 11.06
CA LEU A 486 10.99 6.90 9.73
C LEU A 486 9.91 6.78 8.62
N ASN A 487 8.67 6.40 8.91
CA ASN A 487 7.60 6.40 7.89
C ASN A 487 6.20 6.51 8.49
N ILE A 488 5.23 6.91 7.66
CA ILE A 488 3.80 6.68 7.88
C ILE A 488 3.33 5.35 7.24
N GLY A 489 3.60 4.24 7.94
CA GLY A 489 2.90 2.96 7.75
C GLY A 489 3.49 1.95 6.75
N ILE A 490 4.28 2.38 5.77
CA ILE A 490 4.96 1.54 4.76
C ILE A 490 6.48 1.89 4.73
N VAL A 491 7.34 1.17 4.00
CA VAL A 491 8.82 1.20 4.21
C VAL A 491 9.58 1.99 3.12
N GLY A 492 9.51 3.32 3.17
CA GLY A 492 10.26 4.20 2.26
C GLY A 492 11.78 4.24 2.47
N ARG A 493 12.51 4.72 1.45
CA ARG A 493 13.98 4.86 1.36
C ARG A 493 14.57 5.95 2.26
N ASN A 494 14.43 5.77 3.57
CA ASN A 494 15.01 6.64 4.61
C ASN A 494 16.55 6.78 4.57
N LEU A 495 17.22 6.11 3.64
CA LEU A 495 18.65 6.14 3.39
C LEU A 495 18.84 6.03 1.87
N SER A 496 19.49 7.03 1.25
CA SER A 496 19.97 6.94 -0.14
C SER A 496 21.27 6.15 -0.24
N ASP A 497 21.71 5.77 -1.45
CA ASP A 497 22.97 5.04 -1.61
C ASP A 497 24.22 5.93 -1.32
N ASP A 498 24.13 7.25 -1.49
CA ASP A 498 25.14 8.21 -0.98
C ASP A 498 25.08 8.43 0.55
N GLY A 499 24.08 7.85 1.22
CA GLY A 499 23.95 7.87 2.67
C GLY A 499 23.25 9.11 3.25
N GLU A 500 22.51 9.88 2.46
CA GLU A 500 21.59 10.92 2.94
C GLU A 500 20.42 10.24 3.68
N VAL A 501 20.12 10.70 4.89
CA VAL A 501 19.10 10.09 5.76
C VAL A 501 17.86 10.96 5.79
N TYR A 502 16.69 10.38 5.53
CA TYR A 502 15.40 11.08 5.67
C TYR A 502 14.67 10.59 6.91
N PHE A 503 13.88 11.48 7.53
CA PHE A 503 13.05 11.17 8.69
C PHE A 503 11.98 12.24 8.93
N THR A 504 11.14 12.04 9.95
CA THR A 504 10.14 13.00 10.44
C THR A 504 10.27 13.17 11.95
N THR A 505 10.29 14.39 12.45
CA THR A 505 10.33 14.69 13.90
C THR A 505 9.58 15.98 14.21
N ALA A 506 9.20 16.21 15.48
CA ALA A 506 8.71 17.51 15.96
C ALA A 506 9.78 18.31 16.74
N ASP A 507 10.98 17.75 16.86
CA ASP A 507 12.15 18.45 17.34
C ASP A 507 12.65 19.43 16.28
N ARG A 508 12.74 20.71 16.63
CA ARG A 508 13.29 21.74 15.75
C ARG A 508 14.79 21.54 15.59
N LEU A 509 15.23 21.09 14.42
CA LEU A 509 16.65 20.82 14.16
C LEU A 509 17.37 21.97 13.42
N VAL A 510 16.63 22.88 12.77
CA VAL A 510 17.19 24.06 12.08
C VAL A 510 16.43 25.33 12.45
N GLU A 511 17.06 26.51 12.27
CA GLU A 511 16.42 27.81 12.56
C GLU A 511 15.18 28.11 11.69
N ALA A 512 15.03 27.43 10.55
CA ALA A 512 13.88 27.58 9.66
C ALA A 512 12.60 26.90 10.19
N ASP A 513 12.71 25.92 11.10
CA ASP A 513 11.57 25.35 11.81
C ASP A 513 11.12 26.30 12.92
N VAL A 514 9.94 26.89 12.72
CA VAL A 514 9.31 27.81 13.65
C VAL A 514 7.94 27.33 14.13
N ASN A 515 7.41 26.22 13.60
CA ASN A 515 6.04 25.76 13.83
C ASN A 515 5.89 24.88 15.09
N GLY A 516 6.84 23.99 15.40
CA GLY A 516 6.70 22.99 16.47
C GLY A 516 5.61 21.95 16.24
N VAL A 517 5.33 21.60 14.98
CA VAL A 517 4.61 20.37 14.60
C VAL A 517 5.60 19.35 14.04
N ARG A 518 5.15 18.23 13.45
CA ARG A 518 6.08 17.32 12.79
C ARG A 518 6.46 17.82 11.40
N ASP A 519 7.75 17.89 11.14
CA ASP A 519 8.33 18.24 9.86
C ASP A 519 9.25 17.13 9.34
N VAL A 520 9.46 17.13 8.02
CA VAL A 520 10.33 16.19 7.29
C VAL A 520 11.71 16.80 7.15
N TYR A 521 12.71 15.99 7.47
CA TYR A 521 14.11 16.38 7.49
C TYR A 521 14.95 15.40 6.66
N ALA A 522 16.05 15.91 6.12
CA ALA A 522 17.18 15.15 5.64
C ALA A 522 18.39 15.35 6.56
N PHE A 523 19.40 14.50 6.44
CA PHE A 523 20.71 14.65 7.08
C PHE A 523 21.77 14.10 6.13
N ASP A 524 22.69 14.96 5.69
CA ASP A 524 23.70 14.67 4.66
C ASP A 524 24.93 13.91 5.18
N GLY A 525 25.07 13.79 6.51
CA GLY A 525 26.28 13.32 7.19
C GLY A 525 26.96 14.38 8.03
N HIS A 526 26.52 15.64 7.95
CA HIS A 526 27.07 16.77 8.70
C HIS A 526 25.98 17.53 9.47
N GLU A 527 24.93 18.01 8.80
CA GLU A 527 23.90 18.86 9.40
C GLU A 527 22.47 18.43 8.97
N PRO A 528 21.46 18.58 9.84
CA PRO A 528 20.07 18.39 9.44
C PRO A 528 19.62 19.47 8.45
N LEU A 529 18.91 19.06 7.40
CA LEU A 529 18.29 19.94 6.40
C LEU A 529 16.78 19.78 6.50
N LEU A 530 16.03 20.90 6.49
CA LEU A 530 14.58 20.89 6.53
C LEU A 530 14.01 20.77 5.11
N ILE A 531 13.20 19.73 4.90
CA ILE A 531 12.62 19.33 3.60
C ILE A 531 11.18 19.83 3.43
N SER A 532 10.39 19.91 4.52
CA SER A 532 9.06 20.56 4.51
C SER A 532 9.16 22.05 4.91
N SER A 533 8.03 22.73 5.11
CA SER A 533 8.03 24.20 5.25
C SER A 533 8.60 24.74 6.56
N GLY A 534 8.55 23.98 7.65
CA GLY A 534 8.84 24.44 9.02
C GLY A 534 7.90 25.54 9.54
N ARG A 535 6.82 25.86 8.79
CA ARG A 535 5.99 27.06 8.98
C ARG A 535 4.50 26.76 9.03
N GLY A 536 4.04 25.73 8.33
CA GLY A 536 2.66 25.25 8.38
C GLY A 536 2.27 24.76 9.77
N SER A 537 0.98 24.87 10.12
CA SER A 537 0.43 24.45 11.42
C SER A 537 -0.05 22.99 11.45
N VAL A 538 0.39 22.19 10.49
CA VAL A 538 -0.03 20.81 10.23
C VAL A 538 1.19 19.91 10.01
N ASN A 539 1.12 18.66 10.48
CA ASN A 539 2.23 17.73 10.33
C ASN A 539 2.52 17.44 8.85
N SER A 540 3.80 17.51 8.48
CA SER A 540 4.35 16.83 7.31
C SER A 540 4.90 15.46 7.72
N HIS A 541 4.86 14.50 6.79
CA HIS A 541 5.23 13.11 7.03
C HIS A 541 6.01 12.52 5.86
N TYR A 542 7.22 12.02 6.12
CA TYR A 542 8.03 11.32 5.11
C TYR A 542 7.32 10.06 4.61
N GLY A 543 7.37 9.83 3.29
CA GLY A 543 6.84 8.64 2.65
C GLY A 543 7.90 7.83 1.89
N ASP A 544 8.71 8.47 1.02
CA ASP A 544 9.78 7.78 0.26
C ASP A 544 10.76 8.79 -0.40
N SER A 545 11.78 8.31 -1.13
CA SER A 545 12.67 9.13 -1.98
C SER A 545 13.01 8.43 -3.30
N SER A 546 13.75 9.08 -4.20
CA SER A 546 14.55 8.40 -5.24
C SER A 546 15.81 7.76 -4.65
N ASP A 547 16.50 6.88 -5.38
CA ASP A 547 17.76 6.25 -4.93
C ASP A 547 18.91 7.28 -4.83
N ASP A 548 18.91 8.28 -5.70
CA ASP A 548 19.86 9.40 -5.75
C ASP A 548 19.47 10.59 -4.83
N GLY A 549 18.34 10.49 -4.14
CA GLY A 549 17.82 11.54 -3.25
C GLY A 549 17.37 12.84 -3.94
N ILE A 550 17.37 12.94 -5.28
CA ILE A 550 16.93 14.15 -6.01
C ILE A 550 15.46 14.47 -5.73
N ASP A 551 14.61 13.45 -5.54
CA ASP A 551 13.22 13.58 -5.09
C ASP A 551 13.06 13.04 -3.66
N VAL A 552 12.35 13.79 -2.82
CA VAL A 552 11.89 13.32 -1.50
C VAL A 552 10.38 13.51 -1.41
N PHE A 553 9.65 12.42 -1.27
CA PHE A 553 8.20 12.37 -1.28
C PHE A 553 7.63 12.36 0.14
N PHE A 554 6.68 13.26 0.39
CA PHE A 554 6.07 13.44 1.70
C PHE A 554 4.58 13.78 1.60
N VAL A 555 3.87 13.61 2.71
CA VAL A 555 2.44 13.85 2.84
C VAL A 555 2.18 14.95 3.86
N THR A 556 1.39 15.95 3.50
CA THR A 556 1.01 17.08 4.38
C THR A 556 -0.38 17.61 4.01
N ARG A 557 -0.93 18.53 4.81
CA ARG A 557 -2.14 19.31 4.49
C ARG A 557 -1.85 20.79 4.20
N GLU A 558 -0.57 21.11 4.05
CA GLU A 558 -0.15 22.46 3.68
C GLU A 558 -0.22 22.61 2.16
N GLN A 559 -0.84 23.72 1.73
CA GLN A 559 -0.96 24.09 0.32
C GLN A 559 0.39 24.65 -0.17
N LEU A 560 1.32 23.74 -0.51
CA LEU A 560 2.69 24.08 -0.89
C LEU A 560 2.86 24.42 -2.38
N ALA A 561 1.82 24.24 -3.20
CA ALA A 561 1.79 24.62 -4.61
C ALA A 561 0.60 25.53 -4.93
N ASP A 562 0.78 26.46 -5.86
CA ASP A 562 -0.23 27.46 -6.26
C ASP A 562 -1.52 26.85 -6.87
N ASP A 563 -1.44 25.59 -7.31
CA ASP A 563 -2.56 24.83 -7.86
C ASP A 563 -3.29 23.97 -6.80
N ASP A 564 -3.02 24.19 -5.50
CA ASP A 564 -3.68 23.53 -4.37
C ASP A 564 -4.87 24.29 -3.78
N ILE A 565 -5.94 23.54 -3.50
CA ILE A 565 -7.30 24.09 -3.44
C ILE A 565 -8.20 23.50 -2.34
N ASP A 566 -7.73 22.52 -1.57
CA ASP A 566 -8.46 21.93 -0.44
C ASP A 566 -7.58 21.76 0.81
N ASP A 567 -8.17 21.33 1.94
CA ASP A 567 -7.51 21.19 3.25
C ASP A 567 -7.27 19.72 3.66
N LEU A 568 -7.26 18.82 2.68
CA LEU A 568 -7.01 17.40 2.86
C LEU A 568 -5.49 17.12 2.88
N ASN A 569 -5.12 15.85 3.01
CA ASN A 569 -3.73 15.44 2.77
C ASN A 569 -3.46 15.37 1.26
N ASP A 570 -2.29 15.83 0.85
CA ASP A 570 -1.71 15.69 -0.49
C ASP A 570 -0.33 15.03 -0.44
N VAL A 571 0.10 14.47 -1.57
CA VAL A 571 1.47 14.02 -1.78
C VAL A 571 2.23 15.11 -2.51
N TYR A 572 3.41 15.45 -1.99
CA TYR A 572 4.36 16.38 -2.59
C TYR A 572 5.71 15.70 -2.81
N THR A 573 6.45 16.10 -3.84
CA THR A 573 7.92 15.91 -3.89
C THR A 573 8.60 17.23 -3.59
N ALA A 574 9.66 17.18 -2.79
CA ALA A 574 10.67 18.22 -2.68
C ALA A 574 11.84 17.85 -3.62
N ARG A 575 11.87 18.45 -4.82
CA ARG A 575 12.79 18.06 -5.90
C ARG A 575 13.95 19.03 -6.08
N ARG A 576 15.18 18.53 -6.06
CA ARG A 576 16.40 19.29 -6.40
C ARG A 576 16.36 19.64 -7.90
N GLY A 577 16.43 20.94 -8.22
CA GLY A 577 16.28 21.42 -9.61
C GLY A 577 14.89 21.15 -10.22
N GLY A 578 13.88 20.98 -9.38
CA GLY A 578 12.49 20.73 -9.79
C GLY A 578 11.71 21.99 -10.18
N GLY A 579 10.39 21.85 -10.15
CA GLY A 579 9.43 22.81 -10.66
C GLY A 579 9.01 22.51 -12.11
N PHE A 580 7.89 23.11 -12.50
CA PHE A 580 7.37 23.06 -13.86
C PHE A 580 7.51 24.45 -14.52
N PRO A 581 7.65 24.54 -15.85
CA PRO A 581 7.55 25.82 -16.53
C PRO A 581 6.16 26.42 -16.26
N PRO A 582 6.05 27.74 -16.04
CA PRO A 582 4.75 28.38 -15.87
C PRO A 582 3.88 28.08 -17.10
N LEU A 583 2.61 27.77 -16.86
CA LEU A 583 1.65 27.66 -17.95
C LEU A 583 1.67 28.98 -18.74
N PRO A 584 1.67 28.93 -20.09
CA PRO A 584 1.69 30.15 -20.88
C PRO A 584 0.46 30.99 -20.52
N GLU A 585 0.70 32.23 -20.07
CA GLU A 585 -0.38 33.15 -19.72
C GLU A 585 -1.38 33.22 -20.88
N ASP A 586 -2.66 32.92 -20.60
CA ASP A 586 -3.74 33.15 -21.54
C ASP A 586 -3.64 34.62 -21.99
N PRO A 587 -3.44 34.91 -23.29
CA PRO A 587 -3.01 36.22 -23.72
C PRO A 587 -4.07 37.24 -23.36
N VAL A 588 -3.78 38.10 -22.38
CA VAL A 588 -4.70 39.10 -21.83
C VAL A 588 -5.16 40.02 -22.96
N ILE A 589 -6.30 39.69 -23.57
CA ILE A 589 -6.85 40.45 -24.69
C ILE A 589 -7.22 41.83 -24.13
N PRO A 590 -6.52 42.91 -24.50
CA PRO A 590 -6.81 44.21 -23.91
C PRO A 590 -8.14 44.68 -24.49
N CYS A 591 -9.18 44.70 -23.64
CA CYS A 591 -10.55 45.05 -24.03
C CYS A 591 -10.62 46.45 -24.66
N ARG A 592 -10.59 46.52 -25.99
CA ARG A 592 -10.64 47.76 -26.76
C ARG A 592 -12.08 48.12 -27.09
N GLY A 593 -12.62 49.11 -26.38
CA GLY A 593 -13.93 49.70 -26.66
C GLY A 593 -14.88 49.65 -25.46
N THR A 594 -16.15 49.97 -25.72
CA THR A 594 -17.19 50.17 -24.69
C THR A 594 -17.71 48.89 -24.02
N ALA A 595 -16.97 47.78 -24.10
CA ALA A 595 -17.25 46.54 -23.37
C ALA A 595 -16.85 46.63 -21.89
N CYS A 596 -15.97 47.56 -21.52
CA CYS A 596 -15.53 47.79 -20.14
C CYS A 596 -16.50 48.69 -19.36
N VAL A 597 -17.73 48.23 -19.14
CA VAL A 597 -18.65 48.79 -18.15
C VAL A 597 -19.08 47.68 -17.21
N LEU A 598 -18.58 47.70 -15.97
CA LEU A 598 -19.06 46.80 -14.92
C LEU A 598 -20.54 47.09 -14.65
N PRO A 599 -21.42 46.07 -14.53
CA PRO A 599 -22.77 46.26 -14.03
C PRO A 599 -22.74 46.89 -12.63
N ALA A 600 -23.62 47.84 -12.37
CA ALA A 600 -23.83 48.33 -11.00
C ALA A 600 -24.36 47.19 -10.12
N PRO A 601 -24.00 47.13 -8.82
CA PRO A 601 -24.43 46.06 -7.93
C PRO A 601 -25.96 46.06 -7.79
N VAL A 602 -26.56 44.89 -8.05
CA VAL A 602 -28.01 44.68 -7.96
C VAL A 602 -28.39 44.44 -6.49
N PRO A 603 -29.49 45.01 -5.97
CA PRO A 603 -29.97 44.69 -4.62
C PRO A 603 -30.43 43.23 -4.52
N ASP A 604 -30.14 42.57 -3.39
CA ASP A 604 -30.73 41.27 -3.05
C ASP A 604 -32.26 41.35 -2.96
N PHE A 605 -32.98 40.44 -3.62
CA PHE A 605 -33.68 39.33 -2.95
C PHE A 605 -34.51 38.45 -3.92
N ALA A 606 -34.75 37.20 -3.48
CA ALA A 606 -35.82 36.26 -3.88
C ALA A 606 -35.70 35.47 -5.21
N THR A 607 -35.40 34.17 -5.04
CA THR A 607 -35.80 32.99 -5.87
C THR A 607 -35.37 32.89 -7.35
N PRO A 608 -34.76 31.77 -7.80
CA PRO A 608 -34.40 31.56 -9.21
C PRO A 608 -35.59 31.50 -10.17
N ALA A 609 -35.53 32.25 -11.27
CA ALA A 609 -36.59 32.36 -12.28
C ALA A 609 -36.59 31.20 -13.31
N SER A 610 -36.44 29.96 -12.88
CA SER A 610 -36.34 28.77 -13.76
C SER A 610 -37.66 28.27 -14.38
N GLU A 611 -38.73 29.08 -14.35
CA GLU A 611 -40.05 28.72 -14.90
C GLU A 611 -40.51 29.56 -16.12
N LEU A 612 -39.76 30.60 -16.54
CA LEU A 612 -40.29 31.62 -17.46
C LEU A 612 -39.38 32.04 -18.64
N LEU A 613 -38.58 31.14 -19.21
CA LEU A 613 -37.92 31.40 -20.49
C LEU A 613 -37.86 30.18 -21.42
N ASP A 614 -38.67 30.21 -22.49
CA ASP A 614 -38.52 29.33 -23.65
C ASP A 614 -37.29 29.79 -24.46
N GLY A 615 -36.19 29.04 -24.35
CA GLY A 615 -34.99 29.27 -25.15
C GLY A 615 -35.17 28.83 -26.60
N VAL A 616 -34.90 29.72 -27.56
CA VAL A 616 -34.82 29.34 -28.98
C VAL A 616 -33.65 28.35 -29.14
N GLY A 617 -33.91 27.17 -29.69
CA GLY A 617 -33.01 26.03 -29.56
C GLY A 617 -31.61 26.24 -30.18
N ASN A 618 -30.59 25.76 -29.48
CA ASN A 618 -29.23 25.65 -30.00
C ASN A 618 -29.17 24.69 -31.20
N VAL A 619 -28.20 24.90 -32.08
CA VAL A 619 -28.02 24.11 -33.31
C VAL A 619 -27.59 22.67 -32.96
N ASP A 620 -28.18 21.67 -33.62
CA ASP A 620 -27.85 20.25 -33.42
C ASP A 620 -26.41 19.92 -33.87
N GLU A 621 -25.46 19.88 -32.94
CA GLU A 621 -24.30 18.99 -33.08
C GLU A 621 -24.71 17.57 -32.67
N PRO A 622 -24.53 16.54 -33.52
CA PRO A 622 -25.16 15.24 -33.33
C PRO A 622 -24.45 14.38 -32.27
N ALA A 623 -24.74 14.66 -31.00
CA ALA A 623 -24.37 13.80 -29.88
C ALA A 623 -24.70 12.33 -30.17
N ILE A 624 -23.66 11.47 -30.13
CA ILE A 624 -23.77 10.08 -30.60
C ILE A 624 -24.68 9.27 -29.66
N ALA A 625 -25.97 9.22 -30.02
CA ALA A 625 -27.04 8.66 -29.20
C ALA A 625 -26.90 7.14 -29.04
N LEU A 626 -26.11 6.73 -28.03
CA LEU A 626 -25.77 5.33 -27.75
C LEU A 626 -27.04 4.46 -27.69
N PRO A 627 -27.01 3.25 -28.29
CA PRO A 627 -28.11 2.31 -28.19
C PRO A 627 -28.44 2.01 -26.72
N SER A 628 -29.69 2.23 -26.32
CA SER A 628 -30.18 1.95 -24.97
C SER A 628 -31.30 0.93 -24.98
N LEU A 629 -31.46 0.22 -23.86
CA LEU A 629 -32.46 -0.81 -23.64
C LEU A 629 -33.21 -0.51 -22.33
N ARG A 630 -34.55 -0.40 -22.37
CA ARG A 630 -35.36 -0.19 -21.15
C ARG A 630 -36.53 -1.19 -21.07
N LEU A 631 -36.50 -2.05 -20.05
CA LEU A 631 -37.55 -3.04 -19.75
C LEU A 631 -38.69 -2.38 -18.97
N GLN A 632 -39.88 -2.26 -19.57
CA GLN A 632 -41.01 -1.57 -18.93
C GLN A 632 -41.59 -2.38 -17.76
N PRO A 633 -42.00 -1.73 -16.64
CA PRO A 633 -42.64 -2.41 -15.53
C PRO A 633 -43.95 -3.09 -15.93
N ILE A 634 -44.13 -4.36 -15.54
CA ILE A 634 -45.43 -5.03 -15.64
C ILE A 634 -46.30 -4.55 -14.47
N GLY A 635 -47.36 -3.78 -14.77
CA GLY A 635 -48.30 -3.24 -13.79
C GLY A 635 -49.16 -4.30 -13.08
N THR A 636 -49.78 -3.93 -11.95
CA THR A 636 -50.52 -4.82 -11.04
C THR A 636 -51.62 -5.63 -11.74
N ALA A 637 -52.47 -4.98 -12.54
CA ALA A 637 -53.52 -5.65 -13.32
C ALA A 637 -52.97 -6.67 -14.33
N ALA A 638 -51.82 -6.38 -14.94
CA ALA A 638 -51.14 -7.32 -15.84
C ALA A 638 -50.53 -8.50 -15.07
N ARG A 639 -50.01 -8.31 -13.84
CA ARG A 639 -49.56 -9.42 -12.97
C ARG A 639 -50.74 -10.30 -12.53
N LYS A 640 -51.88 -9.71 -12.13
CA LYS A 640 -53.11 -10.47 -11.81
C LYS A 640 -53.57 -11.33 -13.00
N ARG A 641 -53.58 -10.77 -14.22
CA ARG A 641 -53.88 -11.55 -15.44
C ARG A 641 -52.84 -12.65 -15.69
N PHE A 642 -51.54 -12.34 -15.59
CA PHE A 642 -50.44 -13.29 -15.83
C PHE A 642 -50.50 -14.49 -14.86
N ALA A 643 -50.82 -14.27 -13.59
CA ALA A 643 -51.01 -15.36 -12.62
C ALA A 643 -52.14 -16.32 -13.04
N ARG A 644 -53.28 -15.78 -13.50
CA ARG A 644 -54.44 -16.57 -13.93
C ARG A 644 -54.22 -17.30 -15.27
N THR A 645 -53.72 -16.60 -16.29
CA THR A 645 -53.58 -17.15 -17.66
C THR A 645 -52.30 -17.95 -17.85
N GLY A 646 -51.27 -17.72 -17.03
CA GLY A 646 -49.93 -18.25 -17.23
C GLY A 646 -49.14 -17.59 -18.37
N ALA A 647 -49.63 -16.52 -18.99
CA ALA A 647 -48.91 -15.79 -20.05
C ALA A 647 -49.07 -14.26 -19.96
N THR A 648 -48.05 -13.52 -20.40
CA THR A 648 -48.04 -12.05 -20.44
C THR A 648 -47.29 -11.51 -21.66
N VAL A 649 -47.42 -10.20 -21.92
CA VAL A 649 -46.64 -9.47 -22.93
C VAL A 649 -45.69 -8.51 -22.22
N VAL A 650 -44.40 -8.76 -22.37
CA VAL A 650 -43.31 -7.89 -21.95
C VAL A 650 -43.17 -6.76 -22.97
N ARG A 651 -42.89 -5.54 -22.51
CA ARG A 651 -42.55 -4.40 -23.37
C ARG A 651 -41.11 -3.98 -23.07
N VAL A 652 -40.30 -3.88 -24.12
CA VAL A 652 -38.89 -3.45 -24.01
C VAL A 652 -38.65 -2.36 -25.05
N ARG A 653 -38.24 -1.17 -24.62
CA ARG A 653 -37.94 -0.04 -25.50
C ARG A 653 -36.47 -0.07 -25.93
N THR A 654 -36.19 0.23 -27.20
CA THR A 654 -34.84 0.48 -27.74
C THR A 654 -34.80 1.83 -28.45
N THR A 655 -33.66 2.53 -28.36
CA THR A 655 -33.41 3.75 -29.15
C THR A 655 -32.98 3.46 -30.59
N THR A 656 -32.64 2.22 -30.94
CA THR A 656 -32.17 1.84 -32.29
C THR A 656 -32.79 0.54 -32.81
N LYS A 657 -32.51 0.21 -34.09
CA LYS A 657 -32.81 -1.07 -34.76
C LYS A 657 -32.07 -2.22 -34.08
N ALA A 658 -32.79 -3.15 -33.45
CA ALA A 658 -32.20 -4.24 -32.67
C ALA A 658 -33.07 -5.51 -32.61
N LYS A 659 -32.42 -6.66 -32.36
CA LYS A 659 -33.07 -7.94 -32.02
C LYS A 659 -33.12 -8.09 -30.50
N VAL A 660 -34.28 -7.82 -29.90
CA VAL A 660 -34.50 -7.95 -28.45
C VAL A 660 -34.78 -9.42 -28.12
N ASN A 661 -34.01 -9.97 -27.17
CA ASN A 661 -34.20 -11.29 -26.60
C ASN A 661 -34.75 -11.14 -25.18
N VAL A 662 -35.82 -11.86 -24.84
CA VAL A 662 -36.44 -11.86 -23.50
C VAL A 662 -36.46 -13.26 -22.92
N THR A 663 -35.94 -13.39 -21.70
CA THR A 663 -35.96 -14.63 -20.92
C THR A 663 -36.84 -14.45 -19.68
N LEU A 664 -37.69 -15.42 -19.41
CA LEU A 664 -38.52 -15.51 -18.22
C LEU A 664 -37.94 -16.60 -17.30
N ARG A 665 -37.44 -16.24 -16.13
CA ARG A 665 -37.02 -17.17 -15.06
C ARG A 665 -38.01 -17.15 -13.89
N VAL A 666 -38.14 -18.27 -13.20
CA VAL A 666 -38.99 -18.42 -12.00
C VAL A 666 -38.22 -19.17 -10.91
N ARG A 667 -38.43 -18.83 -9.64
CA ARG A 667 -37.73 -19.51 -8.53
C ARG A 667 -38.53 -20.73 -8.08
N MET A 668 -37.93 -21.92 -8.13
CA MET A 668 -38.55 -23.20 -7.75
C MET A 668 -37.48 -24.07 -7.06
N GLY A 669 -37.77 -24.62 -5.87
CA GLY A 669 -36.79 -25.44 -5.13
C GLY A 669 -35.46 -24.73 -4.88
N GLY A 670 -35.52 -23.52 -4.30
CA GLY A 670 -34.35 -22.68 -4.05
C GLY A 670 -33.71 -22.02 -5.29
N ARG A 671 -33.66 -22.70 -6.44
CA ARG A 671 -32.93 -22.29 -7.66
C ARG A 671 -33.80 -21.50 -8.65
N TRP A 672 -33.18 -20.76 -9.57
CA TRP A 672 -33.85 -20.02 -10.65
C TRP A 672 -33.92 -20.84 -11.94
N VAL A 673 -35.13 -21.20 -12.38
CA VAL A 673 -35.37 -22.07 -13.54
C VAL A 673 -35.94 -21.26 -14.72
N ARG A 674 -35.43 -21.48 -15.93
CA ARG A 674 -35.94 -20.87 -17.17
C ARG A 674 -37.33 -21.42 -17.49
N SER A 675 -38.30 -20.52 -17.65
CA SER A 675 -39.71 -20.83 -17.93
C SER A 675 -40.09 -20.51 -19.39
N ALA A 676 -39.50 -19.47 -19.99
CA ALA A 676 -39.58 -19.21 -21.43
C ALA A 676 -38.38 -18.40 -21.93
N ARG A 677 -38.13 -18.46 -23.24
CA ARG A 677 -37.27 -17.55 -24.01
C ARG A 677 -38.02 -17.18 -25.29
N ALA A 678 -38.03 -15.90 -25.66
CA ALA A 678 -38.66 -15.40 -26.88
C ALA A 678 -37.88 -14.18 -27.40
N ALA A 679 -37.98 -13.87 -28.69
CA ALA A 679 -37.28 -12.73 -29.29
C ALA A 679 -38.19 -11.95 -30.25
N LYS A 680 -37.88 -10.67 -30.46
CA LYS A 680 -38.51 -9.83 -31.48
C LYS A 680 -37.50 -8.83 -32.04
N ALA A 681 -37.37 -8.82 -33.37
CA ALA A 681 -36.64 -7.77 -34.08
C ALA A 681 -37.51 -6.51 -34.22
N LEU A 682 -36.86 -5.35 -34.14
CA LEU A 682 -37.40 -4.04 -34.48
C LEU A 682 -36.53 -3.42 -35.58
N ASN A 683 -37.16 -2.96 -36.67
CA ASN A 683 -36.43 -2.41 -37.82
C ASN A 683 -36.01 -0.93 -37.63
N LYS A 684 -36.55 -0.26 -36.62
CA LYS A 684 -36.19 1.10 -36.17
C LYS A 684 -36.38 1.21 -34.64
N ALA A 685 -36.03 2.36 -34.05
CA ALA A 685 -36.33 2.69 -32.65
C ALA A 685 -37.79 2.39 -32.29
N GLY A 686 -38.07 1.87 -31.09
CA GLY A 686 -39.44 1.48 -30.74
C GLY A 686 -39.57 0.62 -29.49
N THR A 687 -40.71 -0.07 -29.36
CA THR A 687 -41.01 -0.96 -28.22
C THR A 687 -41.35 -2.37 -28.68
N ALA A 688 -40.47 -3.33 -28.38
CA ALA A 688 -40.67 -4.75 -28.64
C ALA A 688 -41.73 -5.31 -27.67
N LYS A 689 -42.86 -5.75 -28.23
CA LYS A 689 -43.95 -6.45 -27.51
C LYS A 689 -43.68 -7.96 -27.59
N VAL A 690 -43.08 -8.55 -26.55
CA VAL A 690 -42.64 -9.96 -26.53
C VAL A 690 -43.54 -10.78 -25.61
N ARG A 691 -44.23 -11.79 -26.14
CA ARG A 691 -45.08 -12.69 -25.35
C ARG A 691 -44.23 -13.76 -24.66
N VAL A 692 -44.45 -13.98 -23.37
CA VAL A 692 -43.80 -15.04 -22.56
C VAL A 692 -44.84 -15.80 -21.74
N ALA A 693 -44.57 -17.07 -21.44
CA ALA A 693 -45.50 -17.95 -20.73
C ALA A 693 -44.78 -18.83 -19.69
N LEU A 694 -45.51 -19.27 -18.67
CA LEU A 694 -45.06 -20.21 -17.66
C LEU A 694 -45.14 -21.66 -18.18
N THR A 695 -44.11 -22.47 -17.94
CA THR A 695 -44.17 -23.92 -18.21
C THR A 695 -45.26 -24.61 -17.38
N ARG A 696 -45.68 -25.81 -17.79
CA ARG A 696 -46.62 -26.66 -17.02
C ARG A 696 -46.14 -26.85 -15.56
N ARG A 697 -44.84 -27.06 -15.34
CA ARG A 697 -44.21 -27.17 -14.00
C ARG A 697 -44.33 -25.87 -13.21
N ALA A 698 -44.04 -24.72 -13.81
CA ALA A 698 -44.16 -23.41 -13.16
C ALA A 698 -45.61 -23.03 -12.85
N ARG A 699 -46.58 -23.41 -13.70
CA ARG A 699 -48.02 -23.21 -13.41
C ARG A 699 -48.50 -24.10 -12.26
N ARG A 700 -48.06 -25.36 -12.19
CA ARG A 700 -48.33 -26.24 -11.04
C ARG A 700 -47.74 -25.67 -9.74
N ALA A 701 -46.50 -25.20 -9.76
CA ALA A 701 -45.86 -24.57 -8.59
C ALA A 701 -46.58 -23.30 -8.09
N LEU A 702 -47.05 -22.44 -9.01
CA LEU A 702 -47.87 -21.27 -8.65
C LEU A 702 -49.24 -21.68 -8.07
N ALA A 703 -49.84 -22.78 -8.55
CA ALA A 703 -51.10 -23.29 -8.04
C ALA A 703 -50.96 -23.92 -6.64
N SER A 704 -49.89 -24.68 -6.39
CA SER A 704 -49.67 -25.34 -5.09
C SER A 704 -49.20 -24.37 -3.99
N ALA A 705 -48.32 -23.43 -4.31
CA ALA A 705 -47.75 -22.48 -3.34
C ALA A 705 -48.54 -21.16 -3.23
N GLY A 706 -49.57 -20.95 -4.06
CA GLY A 706 -50.35 -19.70 -4.17
C GLY A 706 -49.58 -18.49 -4.72
N ALA A 707 -48.25 -18.49 -4.64
CA ALA A 707 -47.35 -17.45 -5.11
C ALA A 707 -46.11 -18.03 -5.83
N LEU A 708 -45.53 -17.26 -6.75
CA LEU A 708 -44.32 -17.62 -7.48
C LEU A 708 -43.43 -16.37 -7.68
N ARG A 709 -42.15 -16.45 -7.30
CA ARG A 709 -41.14 -15.40 -7.59
C ARG A 709 -40.71 -15.52 -9.06
N VAL A 710 -40.78 -14.41 -9.79
CA VAL A 710 -40.52 -14.31 -11.24
C VAL A 710 -39.45 -13.24 -11.50
N ARG A 711 -38.55 -13.51 -12.44
CA ARG A 711 -37.58 -12.56 -13.00
C ARG A 711 -37.72 -12.55 -14.51
N ILE A 712 -37.83 -11.36 -15.09
CA ILE A 712 -37.78 -11.14 -16.54
C ILE A 712 -36.47 -10.46 -16.87
N GLU A 713 -35.79 -10.93 -17.90
CA GLU A 713 -34.50 -10.41 -18.37
C GLU A 713 -34.61 -10.08 -19.86
N ALA A 714 -34.06 -8.94 -20.27
CA ALA A 714 -33.97 -8.51 -21.66
C ALA A 714 -32.52 -8.22 -22.05
N ARG A 715 -32.10 -8.71 -23.22
CA ARG A 715 -30.83 -8.39 -23.89
C ARG A 715 -31.11 -7.84 -25.29
N SER A 716 -30.24 -6.95 -25.77
CA SER A 716 -30.28 -6.39 -27.12
C SER A 716 -29.19 -7.02 -28.00
N SER A 717 -29.32 -6.91 -29.32
CA SER A 717 -28.21 -7.15 -30.27
C SER A 717 -27.42 -5.87 -30.58
N ARG A 718 -27.57 -4.83 -29.76
CA ARG A 718 -26.96 -3.50 -29.91
C ARG A 718 -26.48 -2.89 -28.59
N THR A 719 -26.61 -3.60 -27.47
CA THR A 719 -26.16 -3.15 -26.14
C THR A 719 -25.48 -4.31 -25.44
N THR A 720 -24.38 -4.05 -24.75
CA THR A 720 -23.83 -4.95 -23.72
C THR A 720 -24.81 -5.02 -22.52
N GLY A 721 -24.59 -5.98 -21.62
CA GLY A 721 -25.39 -6.12 -20.39
C GLY A 721 -26.78 -6.75 -20.52
N THR A 722 -27.51 -6.80 -19.39
CA THR A 722 -28.87 -7.40 -19.28
C THR A 722 -29.76 -6.54 -18.40
N VAL A 723 -30.88 -6.04 -18.94
CA VAL A 723 -31.87 -5.32 -18.11
C VAL A 723 -32.85 -6.34 -17.53
N SER A 724 -32.93 -6.43 -16.20
CA SER A 724 -33.82 -7.38 -15.52
C SER A 724 -34.87 -6.70 -14.62
N ARG A 725 -35.98 -7.40 -14.35
CA ARG A 725 -36.98 -6.95 -13.37
C ARG A 725 -37.62 -8.14 -12.65
N GLY A 726 -37.56 -8.13 -11.33
CA GLY A 726 -38.24 -9.09 -10.46
C GLY A 726 -39.67 -8.68 -10.11
N PHE A 727 -40.54 -9.66 -9.87
CA PHE A 727 -41.82 -9.49 -9.18
C PHE A 727 -42.38 -10.84 -8.69
N VAL A 728 -43.41 -10.78 -7.84
CA VAL A 728 -44.15 -11.98 -7.39
C VAL A 728 -45.48 -12.07 -8.15
N LEU A 729 -45.82 -13.25 -8.66
CA LEU A 729 -47.18 -13.61 -9.04
C LEU A 729 -47.90 -14.21 -7.84
N ARG A 730 -49.16 -13.85 -7.63
CA ARG A 730 -50.05 -14.42 -6.60
C ARG A 730 -51.38 -14.78 -7.26
N LEU A 731 -51.93 -15.94 -6.93
CA LEU A 731 -53.33 -16.27 -7.22
C LEU A 731 -54.22 -15.67 -6.13
N SER A 732 -55.35 -15.08 -6.53
CA SER A 732 -56.35 -14.57 -5.59
C SER A 732 -57.18 -15.73 -5.03
N SER A 733 -57.34 -15.79 -3.72
CA SER A 733 -57.98 -16.88 -2.97
C SER A 733 -59.52 -16.90 -3.08
N ARG A 734 -60.05 -17.19 -4.28
CA ARG A 734 -61.43 -17.63 -4.52
C ARG A 734 -61.48 -18.70 -5.62
N ALA A 735 -61.09 -19.92 -5.25
CA ALA A 735 -61.33 -21.16 -6.02
C ALA A 735 -61.07 -22.46 -5.19
N LYS A 736 -61.31 -22.44 -3.87
CA LYS A 736 -61.59 -23.67 -3.08
C LYS A 736 -63.09 -23.65 -2.83
N GLY A 737 -63.87 -24.44 -3.58
CA GLY A 737 -65.34 -24.33 -3.54
C GLY A 737 -66.10 -24.93 -4.72
N ALA A 738 -65.64 -26.07 -5.25
CA ALA A 738 -66.44 -27.01 -6.03
C ALA A 738 -65.80 -28.41 -5.82
N ARG A 739 -66.62 -29.46 -5.82
CA ARG A 739 -66.15 -30.86 -5.91
C ARG A 739 -65.97 -31.23 -7.38
#